data_AF-A0A6J1MKB6-F1
#
_entry.id   AF-A0A6J1MKB6-F1
#
_cell.length_a   1.000
_cell.length_b   1.000
_cell.length_c   1.000
_cell.angle_alpha   90.00
_cell.angle_beta   90.00
_cell.angle_gamma   90.00
#
_symmetry.space_group_name_H-M   'P 1'
#
loop_
_entity.id
_entity.type
_entity.pdbx_description
1 polymer ?
#
loop_
_entity_poly.entity_id
_entity_poly.type
_entity_poly.pdbx_seq_one_letter_code
_entity_poly.pdbx_strand_id
1 'polypeptide(L)'
;MYCFSKIFNNCKLIKLVNMANLPPRKISTSGKVSKQQGATPLEILLQMGFPRNRALKALAATGHRSVQLASDWLLTHVNDAYIDAEQPREYIFYANPTGQLLAQLQSFWQKSKATAWNGAHNFPPHITLVPFFKAKDDVCLQLAKSIKQTVEVVGQPPETPLKLESYISQNFMGLFISEEHSDYLKNIALQYAKQVSALASNAEAQTKSLHLTLAYHFDVSAFEALKALVDQLDLTEPLHPEWELRLYSRDPRFSNHQVFRVMQGYAPVASDELELVVGDYVYIEEKQFDTSPDGWVYGTSWLTGVSGYLPAVYTRRTPDSDVWTLHRAISLKAPNNTDSKSESDSASNTETETASYSHEDAEKLGYEKSEETYQAWQKYWMAVTMNKIENVLTVTQGGGAVGKSNPNPGSGDKTVVPCKKSETSITNGLNKSRRWIFALRHGERVDLTYGSWVPFCFDENGTYVRKDLNMPLTLVERAGGAEEYVRDCPLTRVGQLQARLVGEGLRLAGVSVTHVYSSSALRSVETAHHFLKGLEADPSVKIKVDPGLFEYKGWHLNKGLAKYMTPQELHKGGYNVDLEYKPYTVVDTTCAETIEDFYKRNELVMHSAVRDTEEEGGNVIFIGHASTLDTMAIAMRRLADERTDHPPYKVSKHLMRVPYCALGAVKDKPWEVVSPPCPPSMNSSSGRFDWKVLLDLD
;
A
#
# COMPACT_ATOMS: atom_id res chain seq x y z
N MET A 1 -14.53 69.38 30.61
CA MET A 1 -15.93 69.28 31.07
C MET A 1 -16.46 67.94 30.57
N TYR A 2 -16.91 66.94 31.35
CA TYR A 2 -16.86 66.60 32.79
C TYR A 2 -17.07 65.06 32.89
N CYS A 3 -16.63 64.30 33.92
CA CYS A 3 -15.78 64.58 35.08
C CYS A 3 -14.75 63.43 35.23
N PHE A 4 -14.47 62.89 36.44
CA PHE A 4 -13.45 61.84 36.65
C PHE A 4 -13.75 60.87 37.84
N SER A 5 -13.13 59.68 37.77
CA SER A 5 -12.67 58.78 38.87
C SER A 5 -13.61 57.94 39.77
N LYS A 6 -13.32 56.61 39.79
CA LYS A 6 -12.99 55.67 40.91
C LYS A 6 -13.63 55.80 42.32
N ILE A 7 -14.05 54.65 42.89
CA ILE A 7 -13.75 54.05 44.24
C ILE A 7 -14.63 52.76 44.40
N PHE A 8 -14.26 51.55 44.85
CA PHE A 8 -13.06 50.82 45.32
C PHE A 8 -12.93 50.50 46.85
N ASN A 9 -12.54 49.24 47.20
CA ASN A 9 -12.21 48.62 48.52
C ASN A 9 -13.30 47.96 49.41
N ASN A 10 -13.08 46.67 49.73
CA ASN A 10 -12.77 46.07 51.06
C ASN A 10 -12.72 44.52 50.92
N CYS A 11 -11.97 43.67 51.66
CA CYS A 11 -10.86 43.76 52.63
C CYS A 11 -10.11 42.38 52.66
N LYS A 12 -8.77 42.26 52.81
CA LYS A 12 -7.95 41.96 54.03
C LYS A 12 -8.30 40.62 54.77
N LEU A 13 -7.41 39.76 55.32
CA LEU A 13 -5.95 39.75 55.72
C LEU A 13 -5.48 38.25 55.93
N ILE A 14 -4.36 37.67 55.41
CA ILE A 14 -2.93 37.54 55.88
C ILE A 14 -2.44 36.25 56.64
N LYS A 15 -1.38 35.59 56.11
CA LYS A 15 -0.32 34.65 56.68
C LYS A 15 -0.76 33.30 57.31
N LEU A 16 0.07 32.23 57.46
CA LEU A 16 1.55 31.99 57.57
C LEU A 16 2.01 30.72 56.74
N VAL A 17 3.16 30.68 56.03
CA VAL A 17 4.51 30.08 56.37
C VAL A 17 4.57 28.51 56.33
N ASN A 18 5.54 27.76 55.75
CA ASN A 18 6.89 28.05 55.20
C ASN A 18 7.33 27.14 53.99
N MET A 19 8.57 27.32 53.50
CA MET A 19 9.23 26.67 52.34
C MET A 19 9.91 25.30 52.58
N ALA A 20 10.21 24.59 51.48
CA ALA A 20 11.41 23.75 51.29
C ALA A 20 11.87 23.81 49.81
N ASN A 21 13.19 23.75 49.53
CA ASN A 21 13.78 24.04 48.21
C ASN A 21 14.49 22.85 47.55
N LEU A 22 14.47 22.79 46.21
CA LEU A 22 15.50 22.15 45.38
C LEU A 22 15.86 23.07 44.18
N PRO A 23 17.08 22.95 43.59
CA PRO A 23 17.77 24.11 43.01
C PRO A 23 17.60 24.32 41.49
N PRO A 24 17.72 25.56 40.99
CA PRO A 24 17.77 25.87 39.57
C PRO A 24 19.14 25.53 38.95
N ARG A 25 19.16 25.00 37.72
CA ARG A 25 20.39 24.88 36.92
C ARG A 25 20.22 25.37 35.47
N LYS A 26 20.72 26.60 35.26
CA LYS A 26 21.30 27.13 34.01
C LYS A 26 20.49 26.90 32.71
N ILE A 27 19.67 27.88 32.36
CA ILE A 27 19.47 28.23 30.95
C ILE A 27 20.83 28.72 30.40
N SER A 28 21.31 28.09 29.32
CA SER A 28 22.60 28.43 28.69
C SER A 28 22.38 29.07 27.31
N THR A 29 22.06 30.35 27.28
CA THR A 29 21.83 31.12 26.04
C THR A 29 23.15 31.54 25.36
N SER A 30 23.73 30.64 24.56
CA SER A 30 24.64 30.99 23.44
C SER A 30 24.94 29.74 22.60
N GLY A 31 24.74 29.74 21.28
CA GLY A 31 25.05 28.52 20.51
C GLY A 31 24.68 28.37 19.03
N LYS A 32 24.49 29.45 18.25
CA LYS A 32 24.28 29.44 16.77
C LYS A 32 23.01 28.73 16.26
N VAL A 33 22.42 29.30 15.20
CA VAL A 33 21.40 28.60 14.40
C VAL A 33 22.09 27.56 13.51
N SER A 34 21.93 26.28 13.82
CA SER A 34 22.15 25.20 12.85
C SER A 34 20.84 24.89 12.11
N LYS A 35 20.93 24.52 10.83
CA LYS A 35 19.78 23.93 10.11
C LYS A 35 19.38 22.66 10.88
N GLN A 36 18.15 22.59 11.40
CA GLN A 36 17.63 21.37 11.99
C GLN A 36 17.43 20.34 10.88
N GLN A 37 18.35 19.39 10.77
CA GLN A 37 18.12 18.17 9.99
C GLN A 37 16.99 17.38 10.67
N GLY A 38 16.04 16.90 9.87
CA GLY A 38 14.94 16.08 10.39
C GLY A 38 15.46 14.78 11.02
N ALA A 39 14.69 14.21 11.95
CA ALA A 39 15.01 12.94 12.59
C ALA A 39 15.29 11.86 11.53
N THR A 40 16.38 11.12 11.71
CA THR A 40 16.80 10.10 10.75
C THR A 40 15.81 8.93 10.71
N PRO A 41 15.76 8.15 9.60
CA PRO A 41 14.88 6.98 9.52
C PRO A 41 15.06 5.98 10.66
N LEU A 42 16.28 5.85 11.19
CA LEU A 42 16.57 5.00 12.35
C LEU A 42 15.99 5.59 13.65
N GLU A 43 16.15 6.88 13.89
CA GLU A 43 15.59 7.54 15.08
C GLU A 43 14.06 7.49 15.11
N ILE A 44 13.40 7.58 13.95
CA ILE A 44 11.94 7.44 13.85
C ILE A 44 11.51 6.00 14.20
N LEU A 45 12.18 4.97 13.67
CA LEU A 45 11.89 3.57 14.05
C LEU A 45 12.16 3.29 15.54
N LEU A 46 13.20 3.89 16.12
CA LEU A 46 13.46 3.81 17.57
C LEU A 46 12.36 4.51 18.39
N GLN A 47 11.85 5.66 17.93
CA GLN A 47 10.71 6.36 18.55
C GLN A 47 9.40 5.58 18.42
N MET A 48 9.22 4.78 17.36
CA MET A 48 8.13 3.82 17.22
C MET A 48 8.27 2.58 18.14
N GLY A 49 9.38 2.46 18.88
CA GLY A 49 9.63 1.39 19.85
C GLY A 49 10.31 0.14 19.29
N PHE A 50 10.77 0.15 18.03
CA PHE A 50 11.46 -1.00 17.45
C PHE A 50 12.91 -1.14 18.00
N PRO A 51 13.40 -2.35 18.31
CA PRO A 51 14.79 -2.57 18.72
C PRO A 51 15.79 -2.13 17.64
N ARG A 52 16.91 -1.51 18.04
CA ARG A 52 17.92 -0.94 17.12
C ARG A 52 18.41 -1.94 16.06
N ASN A 53 18.68 -3.19 16.45
CA ASN A 53 19.20 -4.20 15.52
C ASN A 53 18.16 -4.58 14.47
N ARG A 54 16.89 -4.80 14.87
CA ARG A 54 15.77 -5.03 13.94
C ARG A 54 15.54 -3.82 13.01
N ALA A 55 15.53 -2.61 13.56
CA ALA A 55 15.34 -1.38 12.79
C ALA A 55 16.44 -1.16 11.73
N LEU A 56 17.71 -1.46 12.06
CA LEU A 56 18.81 -1.45 11.10
C LEU A 56 18.64 -2.52 10.01
N LYS A 57 18.37 -3.77 10.38
CA LYS A 57 18.14 -4.87 9.42
C LYS A 57 16.99 -4.54 8.46
N ALA A 58 15.90 -3.97 8.96
CA ALA A 58 14.75 -3.56 8.15
C ALA A 58 15.07 -2.43 7.16
N LEU A 59 15.84 -1.42 7.59
CA LEU A 59 16.32 -0.35 6.72
C LEU A 59 17.27 -0.90 5.64
N ALA A 60 18.16 -1.84 5.97
CA ALA A 60 19.04 -2.49 5.01
C ALA A 60 18.29 -3.46 4.07
N ALA A 61 17.26 -4.16 4.53
CA ALA A 61 16.40 -5.02 3.70
C ALA A 61 15.53 -4.21 2.73
N THR A 62 15.13 -2.99 3.10
CA THR A 62 14.31 -2.10 2.27
C THR A 62 15.11 -1.02 1.51
N GLY A 63 16.44 -1.05 1.60
CA GLY A 63 17.34 -0.12 0.88
C GLY A 63 17.20 1.34 1.32
N HIS A 64 16.83 1.56 2.59
CA HIS A 64 16.55 2.88 3.19
C HIS A 64 15.49 3.74 2.45
N ARG A 65 14.66 3.13 1.59
CA ARG A 65 13.71 3.83 0.71
C ARG A 65 12.69 4.68 1.47
N SER A 66 12.15 4.17 2.58
CA SER A 66 11.31 4.95 3.51
C SER A 66 11.22 4.28 4.88
N VAL A 67 10.87 5.07 5.91
CA VAL A 67 10.54 4.55 7.24
C VAL A 67 9.33 3.62 7.18
N GLN A 68 8.32 3.96 6.36
CA GLN A 68 7.09 3.19 6.22
C GLN A 68 7.41 1.76 5.77
N LEU A 69 8.15 1.60 4.66
CA LEU A 69 8.54 0.27 4.15
C LEU A 69 9.34 -0.54 5.17
N ALA A 70 10.27 0.10 5.91
CA ALA A 70 11.02 -0.57 6.97
C ALA A 70 10.11 -1.00 8.14
N SER A 71 9.13 -0.18 8.52
CA SER A 71 8.14 -0.55 9.55
C SER A 71 7.17 -1.64 9.09
N ASP A 72 6.77 -1.65 7.83
CA ASP A 72 5.92 -2.70 7.26
C ASP A 72 6.66 -4.03 7.19
N TRP A 73 7.93 -4.02 6.75
CA TRP A 73 8.80 -5.20 6.75
C TRP A 73 8.98 -5.79 8.16
N LEU A 74 9.15 -4.93 9.18
CA LEU A 74 9.22 -5.37 10.59
C LEU A 74 7.92 -6.01 11.10
N LEU A 75 6.78 -5.59 10.57
CA LEU A 75 5.47 -6.12 10.95
C LEU A 75 5.12 -7.41 10.21
N THR A 76 5.60 -7.62 8.98
CA THR A 76 5.45 -8.90 8.28
C THR A 76 6.43 -9.96 8.81
N HIS A 77 7.67 -9.56 9.12
CA HIS A 77 8.70 -10.45 9.68
C HIS A 77 8.60 -10.63 11.20
N VAL A 78 7.47 -10.26 11.82
CA VAL A 78 7.26 -10.41 13.27
C VAL A 78 7.36 -11.87 13.75
N ASN A 79 7.11 -12.83 12.86
CA ASN A 79 7.19 -14.27 13.10
C ASN A 79 8.46 -14.94 12.52
N ASP A 80 9.37 -14.20 11.88
CA ASP A 80 10.65 -14.76 11.38
C ASP A 80 11.55 -15.12 12.58
N ALA A 81 11.76 -16.41 12.79
CA ALA A 81 12.54 -16.95 13.91
C ALA A 81 14.02 -16.49 13.91
N TYR A 82 14.52 -15.98 12.78
CA TYR A 82 15.90 -15.52 12.61
C TYR A 82 16.00 -14.00 12.39
N ILE A 83 14.93 -13.23 12.60
CA ILE A 83 14.96 -11.75 12.46
C ILE A 83 16.04 -11.11 13.35
N ASP A 84 16.29 -11.64 14.55
CA ASP A 84 17.31 -11.15 15.48
C ASP A 84 18.72 -11.76 15.25
N ALA A 85 18.88 -12.69 14.29
CA ALA A 85 20.18 -13.31 14.03
C ALA A 85 21.19 -12.29 13.47
N GLU A 86 22.35 -12.14 14.11
CA GLU A 86 23.41 -11.23 13.70
C GLU A 86 24.26 -11.81 12.55
N GLN A 87 23.67 -11.90 11.36
CA GLN A 87 24.38 -12.24 10.12
C GLN A 87 24.54 -11.00 9.23
N PRO A 88 25.75 -10.71 8.72
CA PRO A 88 25.97 -9.59 7.81
C PRO A 88 25.33 -9.85 6.44
N ARG A 89 24.60 -8.85 5.93
CA ARG A 89 23.90 -8.88 4.64
C ARG A 89 24.91 -8.97 3.49
N GLU A 90 24.56 -9.72 2.44
CA GLU A 90 25.37 -9.88 1.23
C GLU A 90 25.02 -8.81 0.21
N TYR A 91 26.04 -8.08 -0.26
CA TYR A 91 25.94 -7.01 -1.26
C TYR A 91 26.72 -7.38 -2.52
N ILE A 92 26.30 -6.88 -3.67
CA ILE A 92 26.97 -7.12 -4.96
C ILE A 92 26.87 -5.88 -5.85
N PHE A 93 27.94 -5.58 -6.59
CA PHE A 93 28.06 -4.35 -7.37
C PHE A 93 28.26 -4.65 -8.86
N TYR A 94 27.34 -4.15 -9.67
CA TYR A 94 27.20 -4.43 -11.09
C TYR A 94 27.28 -3.16 -11.95
N ALA A 95 27.76 -3.31 -13.18
CA ALA A 95 27.39 -2.43 -14.28
C ALA A 95 26.31 -3.13 -15.12
N ASN A 96 25.15 -2.50 -15.28
CA ASN A 96 24.05 -2.99 -16.12
C ASN A 96 23.99 -2.15 -17.40
N PRO A 97 23.84 -2.74 -18.60
CA PRO A 97 23.60 -1.99 -19.82
C PRO A 97 22.18 -1.44 -19.83
N THR A 98 21.99 -0.29 -20.46
CA THR A 98 20.69 0.36 -20.71
C THR A 98 20.56 0.75 -22.19
N GLY A 99 19.38 1.22 -22.61
CA GLY A 99 19.10 1.54 -24.02
C GLY A 99 19.03 0.30 -24.92
N GLN A 100 19.37 0.46 -26.21
CA GLN A 100 19.17 -0.54 -27.26
C GLN A 100 19.81 -1.91 -26.96
N LEU A 101 21.00 -1.93 -26.33
CA LEU A 101 21.66 -3.18 -25.95
C LEU A 101 20.83 -3.95 -24.90
N LEU A 102 20.22 -3.26 -23.94
CA LEU A 102 19.34 -3.91 -22.96
C LEU A 102 18.11 -4.53 -23.64
N ALA A 103 17.51 -3.84 -24.63
CA ALA A 103 16.37 -4.36 -25.38
C ALA A 103 16.73 -5.61 -26.20
N GLN A 104 17.89 -5.62 -26.87
CA GLN A 104 18.40 -6.83 -27.54
C GLN A 104 18.59 -7.99 -26.54
N LEU A 105 19.23 -7.72 -25.39
CA LEU A 105 19.51 -8.72 -24.36
C LEU A 105 18.23 -9.25 -23.71
N GLN A 106 17.20 -8.41 -23.51
CA GLN A 106 15.86 -8.86 -23.07
C GLN A 106 15.19 -9.75 -24.12
N SER A 107 15.32 -9.46 -25.42
CA SER A 107 14.80 -10.31 -26.49
C SER A 107 15.51 -11.67 -26.55
N PHE A 108 16.84 -11.68 -26.47
CA PHE A 108 17.65 -12.90 -26.34
C PHE A 108 17.24 -13.72 -25.10
N TRP A 109 17.02 -13.07 -23.97
CA TRP A 109 16.62 -13.67 -22.70
C TRP A 109 15.25 -14.36 -22.80
N GLN A 110 14.25 -13.69 -23.38
CA GLN A 110 12.93 -14.28 -23.60
C GLN A 110 13.00 -15.50 -24.53
N LYS A 111 13.72 -15.39 -25.66
CA LYS A 111 13.89 -16.48 -26.62
C LYS A 111 14.62 -17.68 -26.01
N SER A 112 15.75 -17.46 -25.33
CA SER A 112 16.53 -18.53 -24.69
C SER A 112 15.76 -19.23 -23.55
N LYS A 113 14.97 -18.48 -22.78
CA LYS A 113 14.10 -19.03 -21.71
C LYS A 113 12.95 -19.90 -22.25
N ALA A 114 12.56 -19.72 -23.51
CA ALA A 114 11.62 -20.62 -24.19
C ALA A 114 12.27 -21.93 -24.68
N THR A 115 13.61 -21.98 -24.81
CA THR A 115 14.35 -23.22 -25.10
C THR A 115 14.59 -24.05 -23.84
N ALA A 116 15.22 -23.45 -22.82
CA ALA A 116 15.47 -24.08 -21.53
C ALA A 116 15.80 -23.00 -20.47
N TRP A 117 15.55 -23.28 -19.19
CA TRP A 117 16.13 -22.46 -18.13
C TRP A 117 17.64 -22.71 -18.07
N ASN A 118 18.44 -21.64 -18.06
CA ASN A 118 19.89 -21.71 -17.87
C ASN A 118 20.33 -20.79 -16.72
N GLY A 119 21.56 -20.95 -16.23
CA GLY A 119 22.07 -20.22 -15.06
C GLY A 119 22.04 -18.69 -15.20
N ALA A 120 22.13 -18.14 -16.42
CA ALA A 120 22.05 -16.70 -16.63
C ALA A 120 20.66 -16.15 -16.27
N HIS A 121 19.59 -16.96 -16.44
CA HIS A 121 18.19 -16.57 -16.20
C HIS A 121 17.87 -16.20 -14.73
N ASN A 122 18.85 -16.30 -13.83
CA ASN A 122 18.73 -15.92 -12.43
C ASN A 122 19.03 -14.43 -12.14
N PHE A 123 19.72 -13.69 -13.04
CA PHE A 123 20.23 -12.33 -12.76
C PHE A 123 20.02 -11.37 -13.95
N PRO A 124 19.71 -10.07 -13.74
CA PRO A 124 19.56 -9.12 -14.85
C PRO A 124 20.84 -9.07 -15.70
N PRO A 125 20.78 -8.76 -17.01
CA PRO A 125 21.98 -8.60 -17.83
C PRO A 125 22.95 -7.60 -17.18
N HIS A 126 24.17 -8.04 -16.86
CA HIS A 126 25.10 -7.31 -16.00
C HIS A 126 26.56 -7.72 -16.27
N ILE A 127 27.48 -6.86 -15.85
CA ILE A 127 28.91 -7.14 -15.67
C ILE A 127 29.21 -7.03 -14.17
N THR A 128 29.83 -8.05 -13.59
CA THR A 128 30.20 -8.04 -12.17
C THR A 128 31.45 -7.18 -11.95
N LEU A 129 31.34 -6.12 -11.14
CA LEU A 129 32.45 -5.24 -10.77
C LEU A 129 33.05 -5.63 -9.41
N VAL A 130 32.21 -5.90 -8.43
CA VAL A 130 32.60 -6.53 -7.15
C VAL A 130 31.60 -7.66 -6.88
N PRO A 131 32.06 -8.93 -6.77
CA PRO A 131 31.21 -10.08 -6.41
C PRO A 131 30.57 -9.96 -5.02
N PHE A 132 29.84 -11.00 -4.58
CA PHE A 132 29.18 -10.99 -3.27
C PHE A 132 30.16 -10.76 -2.10
N PHE A 133 30.01 -9.61 -1.45
CA PHE A 133 30.76 -9.22 -0.25
C PHE A 133 29.81 -9.04 0.95
N LYS A 134 30.33 -9.11 2.18
CA LYS A 134 29.51 -9.09 3.40
C LYS A 134 29.73 -7.82 4.20
N ALA A 135 28.64 -7.18 4.62
CA ALA A 135 28.69 -5.96 5.41
C ALA A 135 27.58 -5.91 6.46
N LYS A 136 27.76 -5.09 7.50
CA LYS A 136 26.77 -4.89 8.55
C LYS A 136 25.63 -3.98 8.06
N ASP A 137 24.46 -4.11 8.66
CA ASP A 137 23.28 -3.32 8.29
C ASP A 137 23.44 -1.81 8.60
N ASP A 138 24.33 -1.42 9.53
CA ASP A 138 24.59 -0.02 9.88
C ASP A 138 25.51 0.73 8.91
N VAL A 139 26.31 0.03 8.10
CA VAL A 139 27.13 0.63 7.04
C VAL A 139 26.42 0.73 5.68
N CYS A 140 25.19 0.22 5.57
CA CYS A 140 24.38 0.17 4.35
C CYS A 140 24.33 1.52 3.58
N LEU A 141 23.98 2.61 4.27
CA LEU A 141 23.97 3.98 3.71
C LEU A 141 25.36 4.51 3.31
N GLN A 142 26.44 3.94 3.84
CA GLN A 142 27.81 4.36 3.50
C GLN A 142 28.22 3.70 2.17
N LEU A 143 28.01 2.39 2.03
CA LEU A 143 28.22 1.63 0.78
C LEU A 143 27.48 2.29 -0.40
N ALA A 144 26.20 2.60 -0.22
CA ALA A 144 25.37 3.26 -1.23
C ALA A 144 25.87 4.67 -1.64
N LYS A 145 26.61 5.37 -0.76
CA LYS A 145 27.22 6.68 -1.05
C LYS A 145 28.59 6.55 -1.71
N SER A 146 29.38 5.53 -1.35
CA SER A 146 30.71 5.29 -1.92
C SER A 146 30.69 5.02 -3.43
N ILE A 147 29.56 4.60 -4.02
CA ILE A 147 29.43 4.52 -5.49
C ILE A 147 29.58 5.90 -6.14
N LYS A 148 28.88 6.92 -5.62
CA LYS A 148 28.96 8.29 -6.17
C LYS A 148 30.37 8.85 -5.99
N GLN A 149 30.95 8.66 -4.81
CA GLN A 149 32.33 9.05 -4.50
C GLN A 149 33.38 8.31 -5.34
N THR A 150 33.07 7.10 -5.80
CA THR A 150 33.92 6.36 -6.75
C THR A 150 33.87 6.98 -8.13
N VAL A 151 32.67 7.24 -8.68
CA VAL A 151 32.50 7.90 -9.99
C VAL A 151 33.12 9.30 -9.97
N GLU A 152 32.92 10.07 -8.90
CA GLU A 152 33.51 11.40 -8.72
C GLU A 152 35.05 11.40 -8.67
N VAL A 153 35.69 10.29 -8.26
CA VAL A 153 37.16 10.17 -8.18
C VAL A 153 37.77 9.52 -9.43
N VAL A 154 37.07 8.59 -10.09
CA VAL A 154 37.55 7.99 -11.35
C VAL A 154 37.32 8.95 -12.53
N GLY A 155 36.30 9.79 -12.47
CA GLY A 155 36.01 10.81 -13.47
C GLY A 155 35.12 10.30 -14.62
N GLN A 156 35.13 11.06 -15.71
CA GLN A 156 34.25 10.83 -16.86
C GLN A 156 34.57 9.52 -17.61
N PRO A 157 33.57 8.88 -18.24
CA PRO A 157 33.81 7.74 -19.12
C PRO A 157 34.63 8.16 -20.35
N PRO A 158 35.35 7.23 -20.99
CA PRO A 158 35.98 7.48 -22.29
C PRO A 158 34.95 7.86 -23.36
N GLU A 159 35.34 8.72 -24.30
CA GLU A 159 34.52 9.09 -25.46
C GLU A 159 34.29 7.92 -26.44
N THR A 160 35.19 6.93 -26.41
CA THR A 160 35.08 5.66 -27.16
C THR A 160 34.11 4.70 -26.46
N PRO A 161 33.06 4.19 -27.14
CA PRO A 161 32.13 3.24 -26.54
C PRO A 161 32.80 1.92 -26.14
N LEU A 162 32.30 1.25 -25.10
CA LEU A 162 32.83 -0.03 -24.63
C LEU A 162 32.53 -1.15 -25.64
N LYS A 163 33.50 -1.46 -26.50
CA LYS A 163 33.45 -2.59 -27.44
C LYS A 163 33.22 -3.91 -26.70
N LEU A 164 32.21 -4.66 -27.15
CA LEU A 164 31.88 -6.00 -26.67
C LEU A 164 32.21 -7.05 -27.74
N GLU A 165 32.84 -8.15 -27.33
CA GLU A 165 33.24 -9.25 -28.20
C GLU A 165 32.57 -10.55 -27.74
N SER A 166 31.93 -11.27 -28.66
CA SER A 166 31.18 -12.49 -28.36
C SER A 166 32.11 -13.69 -28.18
N TYR A 167 31.94 -14.40 -27.07
CA TYR A 167 32.65 -15.63 -26.75
C TYR A 167 31.65 -16.76 -26.53
N ILE A 168 31.86 -17.86 -27.25
CA ILE A 168 30.98 -19.03 -27.26
C ILE A 168 31.83 -20.28 -27.00
N SER A 169 31.44 -21.06 -26.00
CA SER A 169 32.03 -22.34 -25.62
C SER A 169 30.92 -23.31 -25.23
N GLN A 170 31.22 -24.62 -25.20
CA GLN A 170 30.21 -25.67 -25.00
C GLN A 170 29.35 -25.51 -23.73
N ASN A 171 29.88 -24.88 -22.66
CA ASN A 171 29.22 -24.74 -21.36
C ASN A 171 28.93 -23.28 -20.97
N PHE A 172 29.36 -22.30 -21.77
CA PHE A 172 29.30 -20.87 -21.45
C PHE A 172 29.28 -20.00 -22.72
N MET A 173 28.37 -19.02 -22.75
CA MET A 173 28.28 -17.97 -23.77
C MET A 173 28.20 -16.60 -23.08
N GLY A 174 28.95 -15.61 -23.59
CA GLY A 174 28.99 -14.27 -23.01
C GLY A 174 29.60 -13.21 -23.94
N LEU A 175 29.48 -11.95 -23.54
CA LEU A 175 30.08 -10.79 -24.20
C LEU A 175 31.21 -10.24 -23.31
N PHE A 176 32.45 -10.27 -23.77
CA PHE A 176 33.61 -9.74 -23.04
C PHE A 176 33.90 -8.30 -23.49
N ILE A 177 34.31 -7.43 -22.58
CA ILE A 177 34.83 -6.10 -22.96
C ILE A 177 36.27 -6.28 -23.46
N SER A 178 36.63 -5.65 -24.59
CA SER A 178 38.01 -5.65 -25.08
C SER A 178 38.98 -5.08 -24.03
N GLU A 179 40.20 -5.62 -23.95
CA GLU A 179 41.15 -5.20 -22.91
C GLU A 179 41.43 -3.68 -22.97
N GLU A 180 41.52 -3.13 -24.19
CA GLU A 180 41.73 -1.71 -24.52
C GLU A 180 40.68 -0.74 -23.96
N HIS A 181 39.47 -1.21 -23.63
CA HIS A 181 38.38 -0.37 -23.10
C HIS A 181 37.94 -0.77 -21.68
N SER A 182 38.36 -1.96 -21.23
CA SER A 182 37.98 -2.51 -19.92
C SER A 182 38.48 -1.70 -18.71
N ASP A 183 39.51 -0.87 -18.88
CA ASP A 183 40.21 -0.19 -17.77
C ASP A 183 39.34 0.82 -16.99
N TYR A 184 38.36 1.48 -17.62
CA TYR A 184 37.47 2.40 -16.90
C TYR A 184 36.63 1.67 -15.84
N LEU A 185 36.03 0.53 -16.20
CA LEU A 185 35.27 -0.30 -15.26
C LEU A 185 36.16 -1.02 -14.25
N LYS A 186 37.38 -1.45 -14.62
CA LYS A 186 38.39 -1.94 -13.65
C LYS A 186 38.71 -0.88 -12.60
N ASN A 187 38.91 0.38 -13.02
CA ASN A 187 39.23 1.49 -12.10
C ASN A 187 38.05 1.80 -11.16
N ILE A 188 36.81 1.78 -11.65
CA ILE A 188 35.60 1.88 -10.81
C ILE A 188 35.54 0.72 -9.80
N ALA A 189 35.74 -0.52 -10.24
CA ALA A 189 35.74 -1.70 -9.37
C ALA A 189 36.81 -1.61 -8.28
N LEU A 190 38.06 -1.29 -8.66
CA LEU A 190 39.20 -1.14 -7.74
C LEU A 190 39.00 -0.02 -6.74
N GLN A 191 38.53 1.15 -7.18
CA GLN A 191 38.33 2.31 -6.31
C GLN A 191 37.13 2.10 -5.36
N TYR A 192 36.04 1.48 -5.81
CA TYR A 192 34.91 1.13 -4.93
C TYR A 192 35.32 0.08 -3.89
N ALA A 193 35.95 -1.03 -4.31
CA ALA A 193 36.48 -2.07 -3.42
C ALA A 193 37.43 -1.48 -2.35
N LYS A 194 38.35 -0.60 -2.77
CA LYS A 194 39.25 0.13 -1.88
C LYS A 194 38.50 0.99 -0.85
N GLN A 195 37.48 1.74 -1.26
CA GLN A 195 36.66 2.55 -0.34
C GLN A 195 35.89 1.70 0.68
N VAL A 196 35.28 0.59 0.26
CA VAL A 196 34.44 -0.23 1.14
C VAL A 196 35.21 -1.29 1.94
N SER A 197 36.50 -1.51 1.64
CA SER A 197 37.37 -2.49 2.33
C SER A 197 37.46 -2.34 3.85
N ALA A 198 37.21 -1.14 4.40
CA ALA A 198 37.16 -0.88 5.85
C ALA A 198 35.78 -1.12 6.47
N LEU A 199 34.74 -1.31 5.66
CA LEU A 199 33.32 -1.45 6.06
C LEU A 199 32.75 -2.85 5.77
N ALA A 200 33.39 -3.60 4.86
CA ALA A 200 32.93 -4.87 4.34
C ALA A 200 34.06 -5.92 4.29
N SER A 201 33.72 -7.19 4.50
CA SER A 201 34.63 -8.31 4.26
C SER A 201 34.44 -8.90 2.86
N ASN A 202 35.56 -9.35 2.28
CA ASN A 202 35.65 -9.99 0.96
C ASN A 202 35.20 -9.09 -0.22
N ALA A 203 35.28 -7.76 -0.07
CA ALA A 203 35.01 -6.81 -1.15
C ALA A 203 36.20 -6.70 -2.11
N GLU A 204 36.35 -7.67 -3.00
CA GLU A 204 37.44 -7.75 -3.99
C GLU A 204 36.97 -7.30 -5.38
N ALA A 205 37.77 -6.44 -6.03
CA ALA A 205 37.46 -5.94 -7.38
C ALA A 205 37.68 -7.01 -8.45
N GLN A 206 36.64 -7.28 -9.25
CA GLN A 206 36.81 -8.09 -10.45
C GLN A 206 37.61 -7.28 -11.48
N THR A 207 38.82 -7.75 -11.74
CA THR A 207 39.80 -7.12 -12.63
C THR A 207 40.17 -7.99 -13.83
N LYS A 208 39.79 -9.28 -13.79
CA LYS A 208 40.07 -10.24 -14.85
C LYS A 208 38.84 -10.39 -15.73
N SER A 209 39.04 -10.25 -17.05
CA SER A 209 38.08 -10.62 -18.09
C SER A 209 36.63 -10.19 -17.78
N LEU A 210 36.39 -8.88 -17.73
CA LEU A 210 35.05 -8.31 -17.50
C LEU A 210 34.10 -8.73 -18.63
N HIS A 211 32.98 -9.37 -18.26
CA HIS A 211 32.03 -9.94 -19.21
C HIS A 211 30.59 -9.85 -18.72
N LEU A 212 29.67 -9.87 -19.67
CA LEU A 212 28.24 -10.07 -19.49
C LEU A 212 27.90 -11.51 -19.90
N THR A 213 27.36 -12.30 -18.98
CA THR A 213 26.99 -13.69 -19.24
C THR A 213 25.64 -13.77 -19.96
N LEU A 214 25.61 -14.45 -21.10
CA LEU A 214 24.37 -14.67 -21.88
C LEU A 214 23.72 -16.01 -21.52
N ALA A 215 24.51 -17.08 -21.43
CA ALA A 215 24.04 -18.40 -21.05
C ALA A 215 25.17 -19.22 -20.40
N TYR A 216 24.86 -19.97 -19.35
CA TYR A 216 25.74 -20.98 -18.76
C TYR A 216 24.90 -22.03 -18.02
N HIS A 217 25.45 -23.20 -17.70
CA HIS A 217 24.69 -24.31 -17.09
C HIS A 217 23.39 -24.64 -17.87
N PHE A 218 23.53 -24.79 -19.19
CA PHE A 218 22.47 -25.28 -20.09
C PHE A 218 22.79 -26.70 -20.55
N ASP A 219 21.78 -27.46 -20.99
CA ASP A 219 21.98 -28.79 -21.57
C ASP A 219 22.63 -28.71 -22.96
N VAL A 220 23.43 -29.72 -23.31
CA VAL A 220 24.16 -29.77 -24.59
C VAL A 220 23.23 -29.73 -25.81
N SER A 221 22.01 -30.25 -25.70
CA SER A 221 21.00 -30.17 -26.79
C SER A 221 20.54 -28.74 -27.08
N ALA A 222 20.64 -27.81 -26.12
CA ALA A 222 20.30 -26.41 -26.32
C ALA A 222 21.42 -25.59 -26.98
N PHE A 223 22.65 -26.13 -27.09
CA PHE A 223 23.83 -25.37 -27.53
C PHE A 223 23.65 -24.69 -28.89
N GLU A 224 23.23 -25.42 -29.94
CA GLU A 224 23.08 -24.84 -31.28
C GLU A 224 21.96 -23.81 -31.35
N ALA A 225 20.86 -24.02 -30.62
CA ALA A 225 19.75 -23.07 -30.54
C ALA A 225 20.18 -21.77 -29.82
N LEU A 226 20.92 -21.88 -28.72
CA LEU A 226 21.48 -20.73 -28.01
C LEU A 226 22.54 -20.01 -28.85
N LYS A 227 23.42 -20.75 -29.55
CA LYS A 227 24.42 -20.18 -30.46
C LYS A 227 23.75 -19.34 -31.55
N ALA A 228 22.74 -19.90 -32.22
CA ALA A 228 21.99 -19.20 -33.26
C ALA A 228 21.22 -17.96 -32.75
N LEU A 229 20.98 -17.84 -31.43
CA LEU A 229 20.45 -16.64 -30.79
C LEU A 229 21.56 -15.62 -30.43
N VAL A 230 22.78 -16.05 -30.11
CA VAL A 230 23.93 -15.14 -29.94
C VAL A 230 24.36 -14.56 -31.29
N ASP A 231 24.35 -15.37 -32.36
CA ASP A 231 24.65 -14.95 -33.73
C ASP A 231 23.62 -13.92 -34.29
N GLN A 232 22.50 -13.68 -33.58
CA GLN A 232 21.48 -12.66 -33.91
C GLN A 232 21.71 -11.31 -33.19
N LEU A 233 22.70 -11.19 -32.31
CA LEU A 233 23.00 -9.94 -31.61
C LEU A 233 23.83 -9.01 -32.50
N ASP A 234 23.26 -7.87 -32.88
CA ASP A 234 24.00 -6.81 -33.57
C ASP A 234 24.84 -6.01 -32.57
N LEU A 235 26.16 -6.18 -32.69
CA LEU A 235 27.20 -5.51 -31.92
C LEU A 235 28.08 -4.62 -32.83
N THR A 236 27.61 -4.29 -34.05
CA THR A 236 28.46 -3.74 -35.13
C THR A 236 28.23 -2.26 -35.45
N GLU A 237 27.01 -1.76 -35.32
CA GLU A 237 26.74 -0.31 -35.28
C GLU A 237 27.27 0.32 -33.98
N PRO A 238 27.45 1.65 -33.90
CA PRO A 238 27.76 2.35 -32.66
C PRO A 238 26.52 2.42 -31.76
N LEU A 239 26.07 1.25 -31.28
CA LEU A 239 25.45 1.19 -29.97
C LEU A 239 26.45 1.85 -29.02
N HIS A 240 26.09 3.00 -28.48
CA HIS A 240 26.68 3.50 -27.25
C HIS A 240 25.91 2.81 -26.13
N PRO A 241 26.38 1.66 -25.58
CA PRO A 241 25.74 1.09 -24.42
C PRO A 241 25.88 2.09 -23.27
N GLU A 242 24.79 2.74 -22.93
CA GLU A 242 24.73 3.46 -21.67
C GLU A 242 24.83 2.44 -20.54
N TRP A 243 25.64 2.74 -19.53
CA TRP A 243 25.85 1.84 -18.40
C TRP A 243 25.36 2.48 -17.11
N GLU A 244 24.66 1.70 -16.31
CA GLU A 244 24.21 2.09 -14.98
C GLU A 244 24.90 1.22 -13.92
N LEU A 245 25.58 1.88 -12.98
CA LEU A 245 26.22 1.25 -11.83
C LEU A 245 25.16 0.99 -10.75
N ARG A 246 24.91 -0.29 -10.42
CA ARG A 246 23.87 -0.72 -9.47
C ARG A 246 24.45 -1.52 -8.31
N LEU A 247 24.08 -1.14 -7.09
CA LEU A 247 24.38 -1.89 -5.86
C LEU A 247 23.12 -2.61 -5.37
N TYR A 248 23.18 -3.94 -5.40
CA TYR A 248 22.13 -4.83 -4.90
C TYR A 248 22.54 -5.47 -3.57
N SER A 249 21.57 -5.98 -2.81
CA SER A 249 21.83 -6.87 -1.68
C SER A 249 20.75 -7.93 -1.48
N ARG A 250 21.12 -9.07 -0.88
CA ARG A 250 20.25 -10.22 -0.61
C ARG A 250 20.38 -10.72 0.83
N ASP A 251 19.41 -11.49 1.29
CA ASP A 251 19.51 -12.18 2.58
C ASP A 251 20.51 -13.36 2.46
N PRO A 252 21.54 -13.45 3.33
CA PRO A 252 22.57 -14.49 3.23
C PRO A 252 22.03 -15.91 3.50
N ARG A 253 20.90 -16.05 4.21
CA ARG A 253 20.29 -17.34 4.55
C ARG A 253 19.97 -18.18 3.32
N PHE A 254 19.51 -17.51 2.25
CA PHE A 254 18.96 -18.13 1.06
C PHE A 254 19.92 -18.11 -0.13
N SER A 255 21.22 -17.93 0.14
CA SER A 255 22.30 -17.83 -0.87
C SER A 255 22.40 -19.02 -1.84
N ASN A 256 21.90 -20.19 -1.43
CA ASN A 256 21.85 -21.45 -2.19
C ASN A 256 20.41 -21.92 -2.51
N HIS A 257 19.39 -21.12 -2.25
CA HIS A 257 17.99 -21.45 -2.55
C HIS A 257 17.59 -20.90 -3.93
N GLN A 258 16.71 -21.61 -4.62
CA GLN A 258 16.05 -21.10 -5.83
C GLN A 258 14.82 -20.29 -5.44
N VAL A 259 14.51 -19.25 -6.23
CA VAL A 259 13.38 -18.35 -5.97
C VAL A 259 12.17 -18.73 -6.82
N PHE A 260 11.03 -18.92 -6.16
CA PHE A 260 9.76 -19.24 -6.79
C PHE A 260 8.72 -18.18 -6.45
N ARG A 261 8.02 -17.64 -7.44
CA ARG A 261 6.92 -16.69 -7.24
C ARG A 261 5.61 -17.43 -7.00
N VAL A 262 4.83 -17.02 -6.01
CA VAL A 262 3.51 -17.55 -5.72
C VAL A 262 2.52 -17.09 -6.79
N MET A 263 1.99 -18.05 -7.55
CA MET A 263 0.97 -17.83 -8.59
C MET A 263 -0.45 -17.99 -8.03
N GLN A 264 -0.65 -18.95 -7.12
CA GLN A 264 -1.94 -19.24 -6.49
C GLN A 264 -1.84 -19.16 -4.95
N GLY A 265 -2.83 -18.54 -4.32
CA GLY A 265 -2.87 -18.35 -2.87
C GLY A 265 -3.29 -19.63 -2.14
N TYR A 266 -2.76 -19.82 -0.93
CA TYR A 266 -3.05 -20.98 -0.08
C TYR A 266 -3.17 -20.58 1.38
N ALA A 267 -4.22 -21.05 2.05
CA ALA A 267 -4.40 -20.89 3.49
C ALA A 267 -4.07 -22.22 4.17
N PRO A 268 -3.16 -22.24 5.18
CA PRO A 268 -2.70 -23.46 5.80
C PRO A 268 -3.81 -24.13 6.63
N VAL A 269 -3.89 -25.45 6.49
CA VAL A 269 -4.79 -26.35 7.22
C VAL A 269 -4.08 -26.98 8.41
N ALA A 270 -2.79 -27.32 8.27
CA ALA A 270 -1.92 -27.79 9.35
C ALA A 270 -0.95 -26.71 9.86
N SER A 271 -0.35 -26.93 11.02
CA SER A 271 0.50 -25.94 11.72
C SER A 271 1.91 -25.78 11.16
N ASP A 272 2.33 -26.70 10.28
CA ASP A 272 3.62 -26.78 9.61
C ASP A 272 3.54 -26.39 8.12
N GLU A 273 2.35 -26.04 7.63
CA GLU A 273 2.10 -25.52 6.29
C GLU A 273 2.30 -23.99 6.22
N LEU A 274 2.72 -23.50 5.05
CA LEU A 274 3.00 -22.07 4.81
C LEU A 274 1.81 -21.37 4.15
N GLU A 275 1.41 -20.20 4.69
CA GLU A 275 0.45 -19.31 4.03
C GLU A 275 1.07 -18.73 2.74
N LEU A 276 0.48 -19.04 1.58
CA LEU A 276 0.92 -18.51 0.30
C LEU A 276 0.07 -17.31 -0.11
N VAL A 277 0.69 -16.15 -0.24
CA VAL A 277 0.06 -14.91 -0.72
C VAL A 277 0.41 -14.72 -2.19
N VAL A 278 -0.59 -14.57 -3.07
CA VAL A 278 -0.37 -14.35 -4.51
C VAL A 278 0.55 -13.15 -4.75
N GLY A 279 1.66 -13.38 -5.46
CA GLY A 279 2.69 -12.38 -5.72
C GLY A 279 3.82 -12.29 -4.70
N ASP A 280 3.79 -13.05 -3.60
CA ASP A 280 4.97 -13.29 -2.76
C ASP A 280 6.01 -14.16 -3.50
N TYR A 281 7.22 -14.20 -2.95
CA TYR A 281 8.29 -15.10 -3.38
C TYR A 281 8.61 -16.08 -2.26
N VAL A 282 8.99 -17.30 -2.62
CA VAL A 282 9.38 -18.37 -1.70
C VAL A 282 10.77 -18.86 -2.08
N TYR A 283 11.64 -18.94 -1.09
CA TYR A 283 12.95 -19.57 -1.18
C TYR A 283 12.80 -21.08 -0.96
N ILE A 284 13.26 -21.90 -1.91
CA ILE A 284 13.16 -23.36 -1.87
C ILE A 284 14.53 -23.97 -2.20
N GLU A 285 15.00 -24.94 -1.42
CA GLU A 285 16.22 -25.69 -1.78
C GLU A 285 15.94 -26.67 -2.93
N GLU A 286 16.86 -26.75 -3.90
CA GLU A 286 16.70 -27.59 -5.10
C GLU A 286 16.39 -29.07 -4.78
N LYS A 287 17.02 -29.61 -3.71
CA LYS A 287 16.82 -30.99 -3.23
C LYS A 287 15.41 -31.30 -2.73
N GLN A 288 14.59 -30.29 -2.41
CA GLN A 288 13.22 -30.50 -1.94
C GLN A 288 12.35 -31.12 -3.04
N PHE A 289 12.61 -30.76 -4.31
CA PHE A 289 11.90 -31.32 -5.46
C PHE A 289 12.25 -32.80 -5.69
N ASP A 290 13.49 -33.21 -5.44
CA ASP A 290 13.91 -34.63 -5.51
C ASP A 290 13.34 -35.48 -4.36
N THR A 291 13.00 -34.85 -3.24
CA THR A 291 12.62 -35.53 -1.98
C THR A 291 11.10 -35.64 -1.82
N SER A 292 10.31 -34.88 -2.59
CA SER A 292 8.85 -34.80 -2.46
C SER A 292 8.12 -35.78 -3.41
N PRO A 293 7.44 -36.82 -2.91
CA PRO A 293 6.66 -37.74 -3.74
C PRO A 293 5.23 -37.25 -4.04
N ASP A 294 4.75 -36.22 -3.32
CA ASP A 294 3.38 -35.72 -3.35
C ASP A 294 3.26 -34.28 -3.89
N GLY A 295 4.39 -33.62 -4.17
CA GLY A 295 4.45 -32.24 -4.66
C GLY A 295 4.47 -31.17 -3.58
N TRP A 296 4.55 -31.55 -2.29
CA TRP A 296 4.77 -30.62 -1.19
C TRP A 296 6.26 -30.46 -0.88
N VAL A 297 6.73 -29.22 -0.85
CA VAL A 297 8.15 -28.86 -0.64
C VAL A 297 8.29 -27.92 0.55
N TYR A 298 9.40 -28.02 1.28
CA TYR A 298 9.70 -27.07 2.36
C TYR A 298 10.33 -25.79 1.80
N GLY A 299 9.83 -24.63 2.21
CA GLY A 299 10.34 -23.33 1.74
C GLY A 299 10.10 -22.19 2.74
N THR A 300 10.62 -21.01 2.43
CA THR A 300 10.51 -19.81 3.28
C THR A 300 9.96 -18.61 2.50
N SER A 301 8.90 -17.99 3.00
CA SER A 301 8.29 -16.79 2.41
C SER A 301 9.23 -15.58 2.52
N TRP A 302 9.40 -14.84 1.43
CA TRP A 302 10.18 -13.60 1.36
C TRP A 302 9.45 -12.44 2.04
N LEU A 303 8.12 -12.37 1.92
CA LEU A 303 7.31 -11.32 2.54
C LEU A 303 7.31 -11.43 4.07
N THR A 304 7.40 -12.63 4.64
CA THR A 304 7.20 -12.87 6.10
C THR A 304 8.40 -13.47 6.83
N GLY A 305 9.38 -14.03 6.13
CA GLY A 305 10.49 -14.78 6.73
C GLY A 305 10.09 -16.06 7.45
N VAL A 306 8.84 -16.53 7.30
CA VAL A 306 8.31 -17.77 7.90
C VAL A 306 8.58 -18.96 6.97
N SER A 307 9.01 -20.07 7.55
CA SER A 307 9.31 -21.33 6.86
C SER A 307 8.24 -22.39 7.13
N GLY A 308 7.87 -23.17 6.12
CA GLY A 308 6.87 -24.24 6.21
C GLY A 308 6.75 -25.05 4.92
N TYR A 309 5.90 -26.06 4.93
CA TYR A 309 5.57 -26.85 3.74
C TYR A 309 4.56 -26.13 2.84
N LEU A 310 4.76 -26.20 1.52
CA LEU A 310 3.87 -25.62 0.53
C LEU A 310 3.66 -26.54 -0.67
N PRO A 311 2.48 -26.50 -1.32
CA PRO A 311 2.26 -27.18 -2.60
C PRO A 311 3.06 -26.48 -3.71
N ALA A 312 4.10 -27.15 -4.22
CA ALA A 312 5.02 -26.59 -5.23
C ALA A 312 4.28 -26.09 -6.48
N VAL A 313 3.20 -26.79 -6.86
CA VAL A 313 2.33 -26.51 -8.02
C VAL A 313 1.68 -25.12 -8.01
N TYR A 314 1.60 -24.44 -6.87
CA TYR A 314 1.08 -23.07 -6.78
C TYR A 314 2.16 -22.00 -6.99
N THR A 315 3.39 -22.41 -7.31
CA THR A 315 4.55 -21.53 -7.46
C THR A 315 5.24 -21.71 -8.82
N ARG A 316 5.99 -20.70 -9.27
CA ARG A 316 6.70 -20.71 -10.55
C ARG A 316 8.11 -20.16 -10.39
N ARG A 317 9.13 -20.88 -10.89
CA ARG A 317 10.53 -20.45 -10.84
C ARG A 317 10.72 -19.09 -11.52
N THR A 318 11.40 -18.18 -10.82
CA THR A 318 11.63 -16.79 -11.23
C THR A 318 13.12 -16.44 -11.03
N PRO A 319 13.65 -15.34 -11.61
CA PRO A 319 15.04 -14.96 -11.39
C PRO A 319 15.35 -14.72 -9.91
N ASP A 320 16.48 -15.25 -9.42
CA ASP A 320 16.93 -15.05 -8.03
C ASP A 320 17.07 -13.56 -7.66
N SER A 321 17.29 -12.70 -8.67
CA SER A 321 17.38 -11.25 -8.53
C SER A 321 16.05 -10.53 -8.21
N ASP A 322 14.89 -11.15 -8.43
CA ASP A 322 13.57 -10.52 -8.19
C ASP A 322 13.38 -10.11 -6.72
N VAL A 323 14.02 -10.85 -5.81
CA VAL A 323 13.97 -10.65 -4.35
C VAL A 323 15.13 -9.80 -3.81
N TRP A 324 15.97 -9.21 -4.67
CA TRP A 324 17.12 -8.41 -4.26
C TRP A 324 16.77 -6.94 -4.00
N THR A 325 17.34 -6.40 -2.93
CA THR A 325 17.22 -4.99 -2.56
C THR A 325 18.15 -4.13 -3.43
N LEU A 326 17.64 -3.37 -4.40
CA LEU A 326 18.41 -2.29 -5.03
C LEU A 326 18.55 -1.11 -4.06
N HIS A 327 19.80 -0.72 -3.77
CA HIS A 327 20.16 0.39 -2.85
C HIS A 327 20.45 1.69 -3.56
N ARG A 328 21.16 1.61 -4.69
CA ARG A 328 21.61 2.78 -5.43
C ARG A 328 21.84 2.40 -6.89
N ALA A 329 21.45 3.31 -7.77
CA ALA A 329 21.77 3.32 -9.19
C ALA A 329 22.43 4.67 -9.56
N ILE A 330 23.36 4.66 -10.51
CA ILE A 330 24.04 5.84 -11.08
C ILE A 330 24.37 5.58 -12.56
N SER A 331 23.82 6.38 -13.48
CA SER A 331 24.12 6.32 -14.92
C SER A 331 25.44 7.03 -15.26
N LEU A 332 26.16 6.52 -16.27
CA LEU A 332 27.48 6.98 -16.70
C LEU A 332 27.42 7.82 -18.00
N LYS A 333 26.62 8.89 -18.03
CA LYS A 333 26.58 9.85 -19.15
C LYS A 333 27.65 10.95 -19.01
N ALA A 334 28.22 11.39 -20.12
CA ALA A 334 29.12 12.56 -20.16
C ALA A 334 28.33 13.88 -20.06
N PRO A 335 28.82 14.90 -19.34
CA PRO A 335 28.09 16.15 -19.11
C PRO A 335 28.30 17.19 -20.21
N ASN A 336 27.23 17.54 -20.95
CA ASN A 336 27.19 18.80 -21.68
C ASN A 336 27.01 19.97 -20.71
N ASN A 337 27.83 21.02 -20.88
CA ASN A 337 28.12 21.97 -19.82
C ASN A 337 27.18 23.19 -19.80
N THR A 338 26.23 23.23 -18.86
CA THR A 338 25.52 24.45 -18.45
C THR A 338 25.36 24.53 -16.93
N ASP A 339 25.60 25.71 -16.35
CA ASP A 339 25.65 25.93 -14.90
C ASP A 339 24.32 25.66 -14.18
N SER A 340 24.22 24.49 -13.54
CA SER A 340 23.11 24.13 -12.66
C SER A 340 23.58 24.05 -11.21
N LYS A 341 23.33 25.10 -10.41
CA LYS A 341 23.64 25.10 -8.97
C LYS A 341 22.78 24.06 -8.25
N SER A 342 23.45 23.18 -7.51
CA SER A 342 22.82 22.10 -6.75
C SER A 342 22.10 22.60 -5.49
N GLU A 343 20.80 22.34 -5.39
CA GLU A 343 20.21 21.80 -4.16
C GLU A 343 19.54 20.45 -4.50
N SER A 344 19.54 19.53 -3.53
CA SER A 344 19.17 18.12 -3.73
C SER A 344 17.76 17.79 -3.24
N ASP A 345 17.41 16.50 -3.33
CA ASP A 345 16.29 15.86 -2.64
C ASP A 345 14.89 16.12 -3.23
N SER A 346 14.77 15.83 -4.53
CA SER A 346 13.53 15.32 -5.13
C SER A 346 13.78 13.90 -5.66
N ALA A 347 12.81 13.01 -5.51
CA ALA A 347 12.95 11.62 -5.94
C ALA A 347 12.90 11.51 -7.47
N SER A 348 14.05 11.22 -8.09
CA SER A 348 14.13 10.92 -9.52
C SER A 348 13.65 9.50 -9.79
N ASN A 349 12.56 9.36 -10.55
CA ASN A 349 12.19 8.08 -11.15
C ASN A 349 13.33 7.63 -12.08
N THR A 350 13.80 6.39 -11.93
CA THR A 350 14.48 5.67 -13.02
C THR A 350 13.44 4.73 -13.61
N GLU A 351 12.73 5.20 -14.62
CA GLU A 351 11.99 4.31 -15.51
C GLU A 351 13.02 3.53 -16.34
N THR A 352 12.86 2.21 -16.40
CA THR A 352 13.58 1.36 -17.37
C THR A 352 12.65 0.21 -17.68
N GLU A 353 12.53 -0.13 -18.96
CA GLU A 353 11.33 -0.78 -19.49
C GLU A 353 11.10 -2.18 -18.90
N THR A 354 9.90 -2.37 -18.32
CA THR A 354 9.38 -3.70 -17.99
C THR A 354 9.07 -4.43 -19.29
N ALA A 355 9.92 -5.41 -19.64
CA ALA A 355 9.76 -6.24 -20.83
C ALA A 355 8.34 -6.83 -20.91
N SER A 356 7.67 -6.58 -22.04
CA SER A 356 6.37 -7.12 -22.48
C SER A 356 5.57 -7.92 -21.44
N TYR A 357 4.62 -7.28 -20.77
CA TYR A 357 3.51 -8.00 -20.17
C TYR A 357 2.76 -8.75 -21.28
N SER A 358 2.81 -10.09 -21.25
CA SER A 358 1.69 -10.87 -21.77
C SER A 358 0.45 -10.44 -20.99
N HIS A 359 -0.57 -9.94 -21.66
CA HIS A 359 -1.88 -9.74 -21.07
C HIS A 359 -2.45 -11.11 -20.67
N GLU A 360 -2.19 -11.53 -19.43
CA GLU A 360 -3.13 -12.39 -18.71
C GLU A 360 -4.25 -11.45 -18.26
N ASP A 361 -5.45 -11.63 -18.83
CA ASP A 361 -6.44 -10.57 -18.88
C ASP A 361 -6.83 -10.03 -17.50
N ALA A 362 -6.70 -8.70 -17.33
CA ALA A 362 -7.32 -7.99 -16.22
C ALA A 362 -8.85 -8.20 -16.21
N GLU A 363 -9.43 -8.44 -17.39
CA GLU A 363 -10.81 -8.89 -17.57
C GLU A 363 -11.05 -10.24 -16.87
N LYS A 364 -10.11 -11.20 -16.94
CA LYS A 364 -10.24 -12.52 -16.31
C LYS A 364 -10.00 -12.51 -14.79
N LEU A 365 -9.00 -11.79 -14.29
CA LEU A 365 -8.79 -11.66 -12.84
C LEU A 365 -9.90 -10.83 -12.16
N GLY A 366 -10.44 -9.86 -12.90
CA GLY A 366 -11.68 -9.17 -12.56
C GLY A 366 -12.87 -10.13 -12.55
N TYR A 367 -13.04 -10.91 -13.63
CA TYR A 367 -14.10 -11.90 -13.80
C TYR A 367 -14.10 -12.90 -12.64
N GLU A 368 -12.99 -13.57 -12.33
CA GLU A 368 -12.91 -14.61 -11.30
C GLU A 368 -13.31 -14.10 -9.90
N LYS A 369 -12.81 -12.94 -9.46
CA LYS A 369 -13.22 -12.33 -8.17
C LYS A 369 -14.62 -11.71 -8.21
N SER A 370 -15.05 -11.23 -9.38
CA SER A 370 -16.42 -10.77 -9.57
C SER A 370 -17.41 -11.93 -9.56
N GLU A 371 -17.05 -13.11 -10.07
CA GLU A 371 -17.91 -14.30 -10.17
C GLU A 371 -18.17 -14.93 -8.80
N GLU A 372 -17.18 -15.06 -7.92
CA GLU A 372 -17.43 -15.50 -6.54
C GLU A 372 -18.40 -14.54 -5.83
N THR A 373 -18.23 -13.23 -6.05
CA THR A 373 -19.11 -12.19 -5.53
C THR A 373 -20.50 -12.22 -6.19
N TYR A 374 -20.55 -12.46 -7.51
CA TYR A 374 -21.74 -12.42 -8.36
C TYR A 374 -22.59 -13.67 -8.20
N GLN A 375 -22.02 -14.85 -8.03
CA GLN A 375 -22.77 -16.07 -7.69
C GLN A 375 -23.38 -15.98 -6.29
N ALA A 376 -22.72 -15.33 -5.33
CA ALA A 376 -23.34 -15.00 -4.04
C ALA A 376 -24.49 -13.99 -4.21
N TRP A 377 -24.29 -12.95 -5.03
CA TRP A 377 -25.31 -11.96 -5.40
C TRP A 377 -26.49 -12.56 -6.16
N GLN A 378 -26.26 -13.52 -7.05
CA GLN A 378 -27.24 -14.16 -7.91
C GLN A 378 -28.08 -15.16 -7.10
N LYS A 379 -27.48 -15.87 -6.14
CA LYS A 379 -28.22 -16.64 -5.12
C LYS A 379 -29.12 -15.72 -4.28
N TYR A 380 -28.62 -14.56 -3.86
CA TYR A 380 -29.41 -13.56 -3.13
C TYR A 380 -30.58 -13.03 -3.98
N TRP A 381 -30.33 -12.59 -5.22
CA TRP A 381 -31.36 -12.08 -6.13
C TRP A 381 -32.35 -13.15 -6.58
N MET A 382 -31.93 -14.40 -6.80
CA MET A 382 -32.86 -15.51 -7.05
C MET A 382 -33.75 -15.77 -5.83
N ALA A 383 -33.22 -15.76 -4.60
CA ALA A 383 -34.03 -15.90 -3.39
C ALA A 383 -35.03 -14.74 -3.22
N VAL A 384 -34.62 -13.49 -3.45
CA VAL A 384 -35.49 -12.30 -3.39
C VAL A 384 -36.55 -12.33 -4.50
N THR A 385 -36.21 -12.82 -5.69
CA THR A 385 -37.13 -12.87 -6.84
C THR A 385 -38.12 -14.02 -6.74
N MET A 386 -37.71 -15.21 -6.28
CA MET A 386 -38.62 -16.33 -6.03
C MET A 386 -39.62 -16.01 -4.91
N ASN A 387 -39.18 -15.34 -3.84
CA ASN A 387 -40.10 -14.82 -2.81
C ASN A 387 -41.10 -13.78 -3.35
N LYS A 388 -40.79 -13.07 -4.44
CA LYS A 388 -41.79 -12.24 -5.15
C LYS A 388 -42.70 -13.08 -6.05
N ILE A 389 -42.19 -14.11 -6.73
CA ILE A 389 -42.96 -14.93 -7.67
C ILE A 389 -44.02 -15.77 -6.95
N GLU A 390 -43.71 -16.40 -5.80
CA GLU A 390 -44.72 -17.14 -5.02
C GLU A 390 -45.85 -16.23 -4.50
N ASN A 391 -45.53 -15.00 -4.11
CA ASN A 391 -46.49 -13.97 -3.68
C ASN A 391 -47.22 -13.26 -4.84
N VAL A 392 -46.85 -13.51 -6.10
CA VAL A 392 -47.51 -12.97 -7.30
C VAL A 392 -48.39 -14.02 -7.98
N LEU A 393 -47.92 -15.28 -8.07
CA LEU A 393 -48.69 -16.38 -8.69
C LEU A 393 -49.92 -16.83 -7.87
N THR A 394 -50.03 -16.39 -6.62
CA THR A 394 -51.17 -16.69 -5.73
C THR A 394 -52.33 -15.70 -5.82
N VAL A 395 -52.20 -14.62 -6.60
CA VAL A 395 -53.18 -13.50 -6.64
C VAL A 395 -54.16 -13.58 -7.83
N THR A 396 -53.86 -14.32 -8.90
CA THR A 396 -54.68 -14.34 -10.12
C THR A 396 -55.01 -15.73 -10.66
N GLN A 397 -56.07 -16.37 -10.14
CA GLN A 397 -57.16 -16.95 -10.95
C GLN A 397 -58.25 -17.58 -10.05
N GLY A 398 -59.48 -17.08 -10.19
CA GLY A 398 -60.66 -17.69 -9.59
C GLY A 398 -61.73 -17.98 -10.65
N GLY A 399 -62.16 -19.23 -10.76
CA GLY A 399 -63.36 -19.65 -11.49
C GLY A 399 -63.14 -20.66 -12.63
N GLY A 400 -63.99 -21.70 -12.68
CA GLY A 400 -64.35 -22.35 -13.97
C GLY A 400 -63.97 -23.81 -14.23
N ALA A 401 -64.54 -24.76 -13.48
CA ALA A 401 -65.12 -26.02 -13.98
C ALA A 401 -64.34 -27.02 -14.90
N VAL A 402 -64.19 -28.25 -14.38
CA VAL A 402 -64.41 -29.56 -15.05
C VAL A 402 -63.42 -30.08 -16.12
N GLY A 403 -62.79 -31.22 -15.82
CA GLY A 403 -62.21 -32.17 -16.78
C GLY A 403 -61.63 -33.42 -16.08
N LYS A 404 -61.99 -34.64 -16.51
CA LYS A 404 -61.51 -35.91 -15.92
C LYS A 404 -60.90 -36.83 -16.99
N SER A 405 -59.67 -37.34 -16.78
CA SER A 405 -59.30 -38.75 -17.06
C SER A 405 -57.86 -39.09 -16.63
N ASN A 406 -57.70 -40.29 -16.08
CA ASN A 406 -56.44 -41.07 -15.95
C ASN A 406 -56.54 -42.24 -16.98
N PRO A 407 -55.54 -43.16 -17.20
CA PRO A 407 -54.37 -43.49 -16.37
C PRO A 407 -53.00 -43.76 -17.08
N ASN A 408 -51.90 -43.65 -16.31
CA ASN A 408 -50.85 -44.67 -15.96
C ASN A 408 -50.54 -45.92 -16.86
N PRO A 409 -49.40 -46.68 -16.70
CA PRO A 409 -48.36 -46.60 -15.64
C PRO A 409 -46.85 -46.86 -16.04
N GLY A 410 -45.93 -46.70 -15.06
CA GLY A 410 -44.63 -47.42 -14.94
C GLY A 410 -43.36 -46.53 -14.82
N SER A 411 -42.29 -46.88 -14.09
CA SER A 411 -42.02 -47.92 -13.08
C SER A 411 -40.70 -47.65 -12.31
N GLY A 412 -40.59 -48.00 -11.01
CA GLY A 412 -39.36 -47.87 -10.15
C GLY A 412 -39.23 -46.50 -9.44
N ASP A 413 -39.20 -46.32 -8.11
CA ASP A 413 -38.54 -46.99 -6.96
C ASP A 413 -37.03 -46.59 -6.87
N LYS A 414 -36.46 -45.98 -5.79
CA LYS A 414 -36.68 -46.18 -4.33
C LYS A 414 -36.49 -44.95 -3.41
N THR A 415 -37.32 -44.92 -2.35
CA THR A 415 -37.08 -44.47 -0.94
C THR A 415 -36.23 -43.24 -0.56
N VAL A 416 -36.84 -42.31 0.20
CA VAL A 416 -36.20 -41.48 1.25
C VAL A 416 -37.09 -41.51 2.50
N VAL A 417 -36.50 -41.47 3.71
CA VAL A 417 -37.20 -41.53 5.01
C VAL A 417 -37.20 -40.13 5.67
N PRO A 418 -38.31 -39.65 6.29
CA PRO A 418 -38.48 -38.22 6.60
C PRO A 418 -38.03 -37.81 8.01
N CYS A 419 -37.63 -36.54 8.15
CA CYS A 419 -37.58 -35.85 9.44
C CYS A 419 -38.90 -35.08 9.68
N LYS A 420 -39.24 -34.81 10.96
CA LYS A 420 -40.58 -34.37 11.38
C LYS A 420 -40.71 -32.84 11.43
N LYS A 421 -41.91 -32.35 11.12
CA LYS A 421 -42.35 -30.99 11.46
C LYS A 421 -42.47 -30.80 12.98
N SER A 422 -42.21 -29.57 13.43
CA SER A 422 -42.76 -29.00 14.67
C SER A 422 -43.30 -27.61 14.35
N GLU A 423 -44.62 -27.43 14.39
CA GLU A 423 -45.29 -26.16 14.06
C GLU A 423 -45.52 -25.36 15.35
N THR A 424 -45.15 -24.08 15.37
CA THR A 424 -45.55 -23.16 16.45
C THR A 424 -45.86 -21.76 15.90
N SER A 425 -47.14 -21.38 15.98
CA SER A 425 -47.68 -20.01 15.98
C SER A 425 -47.01 -18.94 15.09
N ILE A 426 -47.62 -18.65 13.94
CA ILE A 426 -47.46 -17.36 13.26
C ILE A 426 -48.05 -16.25 14.15
N THR A 427 -47.29 -15.19 14.41
CA THR A 427 -47.82 -13.89 14.86
C THR A 427 -47.64 -12.86 13.75
N ASN A 428 -48.70 -12.14 13.41
CA ASN A 428 -48.69 -11.17 12.31
C ASN A 428 -47.96 -9.88 12.72
N GLY A 429 -46.66 -9.80 12.44
CA GLY A 429 -45.90 -8.56 12.36
C GLY A 429 -45.58 -8.22 10.90
N LEU A 430 -45.68 -6.94 10.50
CA LEU A 430 -45.21 -6.53 9.19
C LEU A 430 -43.68 -6.67 9.12
N ASN A 431 -43.17 -7.38 8.11
CA ASN A 431 -41.74 -7.52 7.85
C ASN A 431 -41.11 -6.18 7.42
N LYS A 432 -40.83 -5.29 8.39
CA LYS A 432 -39.86 -4.19 8.19
C LYS A 432 -38.51 -4.81 7.82
N SER A 433 -37.98 -4.47 6.66
CA SER A 433 -36.64 -4.90 6.26
C SER A 433 -35.59 -4.36 7.23
N ARG A 434 -34.71 -5.24 7.75
CA ARG A 434 -33.59 -4.87 8.65
C ARG A 434 -32.84 -3.66 8.08
N ARG A 435 -32.70 -2.59 8.87
CA ARG A 435 -31.95 -1.37 8.48
C ARG A 435 -30.49 -1.72 8.16
N TRP A 436 -29.87 -0.95 7.28
CA TRP A 436 -28.42 -0.98 7.06
C TRP A 436 -27.75 0.13 7.86
N ILE A 437 -26.67 -0.23 8.57
CA ILE A 437 -25.70 0.69 9.14
C ILE A 437 -24.38 0.51 8.37
N PHE A 438 -23.83 1.60 7.85
CA PHE A 438 -22.63 1.59 7.01
C PHE A 438 -21.49 2.39 7.64
N ALA A 439 -20.25 1.99 7.36
CA ALA A 439 -19.06 2.79 7.65
C ALA A 439 -18.19 2.90 6.39
N LEU A 440 -17.77 4.12 6.05
CA LEU A 440 -17.04 4.42 4.81
C LEU A 440 -15.76 5.20 5.12
N ARG A 441 -14.60 4.68 4.69
CA ARG A 441 -13.34 5.44 4.72
C ARG A 441 -13.41 6.57 3.68
N HIS A 442 -12.84 7.73 3.99
CA HIS A 442 -12.64 8.80 3.02
C HIS A 442 -11.88 8.34 1.74
N GLY A 443 -12.05 9.08 0.64
CA GLY A 443 -11.32 8.85 -0.61
C GLY A 443 -9.82 9.19 -0.55
N GLU A 444 -9.12 9.06 -1.69
CA GLU A 444 -7.72 9.48 -1.85
C GLU A 444 -7.49 10.96 -1.43
N ARG A 445 -6.39 11.22 -0.71
CA ARG A 445 -6.01 12.52 -0.14
C ARG A 445 -4.88 13.18 -0.92
N VAL A 446 -4.99 14.49 -1.15
CA VAL A 446 -3.96 15.28 -1.86
C VAL A 446 -2.59 15.22 -1.14
N ASP A 447 -2.55 15.23 0.19
CA ASP A 447 -1.27 15.24 0.94
C ASP A 447 -0.49 13.92 0.87
N LEU A 448 -1.17 12.80 0.62
CA LEU A 448 -0.53 11.49 0.44
C LEU A 448 -0.15 11.22 -1.02
N THR A 449 -0.89 11.76 -1.99
CA THR A 449 -0.57 11.63 -3.43
C THR A 449 0.56 12.58 -3.87
N TYR A 450 0.68 13.77 -3.27
CA TYR A 450 1.62 14.82 -3.71
C TYR A 450 2.56 15.36 -2.62
N GLY A 451 2.47 14.90 -1.37
CA GLY A 451 3.35 15.34 -0.29
C GLY A 451 3.12 16.82 0.10
N SER A 452 4.18 17.64 0.02
CA SER A 452 4.16 19.06 0.41
C SER A 452 3.52 19.95 -0.67
N TRP A 453 2.26 19.70 -1.01
CA TRP A 453 1.59 20.28 -2.19
C TRP A 453 1.25 21.78 -2.08
N VAL A 454 1.01 22.30 -0.88
CA VAL A 454 0.48 23.67 -0.67
C VAL A 454 1.39 24.75 -1.28
N PRO A 455 2.72 24.80 -1.01
CA PRO A 455 3.62 25.79 -1.62
C PRO A 455 3.70 25.77 -3.16
N PHE A 456 3.26 24.70 -3.81
CA PHE A 456 3.25 24.60 -5.28
C PHE A 456 1.89 24.95 -5.90
N CYS A 457 0.81 24.90 -5.11
CA CYS A 457 -0.57 25.06 -5.59
C CYS A 457 -1.25 26.35 -5.10
N PHE A 458 -0.53 27.24 -4.43
CA PHE A 458 -0.98 28.58 -4.07
C PHE A 458 0.02 29.62 -4.61
N ASP A 459 -0.48 30.77 -5.06
CA ASP A 459 0.35 31.89 -5.53
C ASP A 459 0.76 32.85 -4.38
N GLU A 460 1.55 33.87 -4.70
CA GLU A 460 2.01 34.89 -3.74
C GLU A 460 0.84 35.68 -3.09
N ASN A 461 -0.35 35.65 -3.70
CA ASN A 461 -1.57 36.28 -3.17
C ASN A 461 -2.40 35.32 -2.31
N GLY A 462 -1.99 34.06 -2.16
CA GLY A 462 -2.76 33.01 -1.48
C GLY A 462 -3.92 32.43 -2.32
N THR A 463 -3.90 32.62 -3.65
CA THR A 463 -4.89 32.09 -4.59
C THR A 463 -4.55 30.66 -4.98
N TYR A 464 -5.52 29.74 -4.94
CA TYR A 464 -5.32 28.35 -5.36
C TYR A 464 -5.18 28.24 -6.89
N VAL A 465 -4.11 27.58 -7.34
CA VAL A 465 -3.82 27.30 -8.76
C VAL A 465 -3.57 25.79 -8.93
N ARG A 466 -4.54 25.11 -9.54
CA ARG A 466 -4.48 23.67 -9.89
C ARG A 466 -3.30 23.37 -10.83
N LYS A 467 -2.30 22.62 -10.36
CA LYS A 467 -1.09 22.24 -11.14
C LYS A 467 -1.13 20.86 -11.80
N ASP A 468 -2.14 20.05 -11.49
CA ASP A 468 -2.24 18.65 -11.92
C ASP A 468 -3.71 18.27 -12.17
N LEU A 469 -3.99 17.24 -12.98
CA LEU A 469 -5.37 16.84 -13.28
C LEU A 469 -6.05 16.07 -12.15
N ASN A 470 -5.32 15.37 -11.27
CA ASN A 470 -5.90 14.72 -10.09
C ASN A 470 -6.02 15.69 -8.89
N MET A 471 -5.52 16.93 -8.99
CA MET A 471 -5.81 18.01 -8.04
C MET A 471 -7.25 18.56 -8.19
N PRO A 472 -7.89 19.03 -7.09
CA PRO A 472 -9.18 19.73 -7.11
C PRO A 472 -9.32 20.83 -8.16
N LEU A 473 -10.56 21.12 -8.57
CA LEU A 473 -10.85 22.26 -9.47
C LEU A 473 -10.73 23.60 -8.74
N THR A 474 -11.23 23.64 -7.52
CA THR A 474 -11.22 24.79 -6.60
C THR A 474 -11.02 24.27 -5.19
N LEU A 475 -10.61 25.16 -4.28
CA LEU A 475 -10.66 24.94 -2.83
C LEU A 475 -11.64 25.95 -2.22
N VAL A 476 -12.12 25.64 -1.01
CA VAL A 476 -13.07 26.50 -0.28
C VAL A 476 -12.30 27.55 0.51
N GLU A 477 -12.86 28.74 0.68
CA GLU A 477 -12.30 29.72 1.60
C GLU A 477 -12.48 29.24 3.06
N ARG A 478 -11.37 29.07 3.79
CA ARG A 478 -11.36 28.68 5.20
C ARG A 478 -10.61 29.69 6.07
N ALA A 479 -11.05 29.85 7.32
CA ALA A 479 -10.30 30.57 8.34
C ALA A 479 -8.90 29.96 8.50
N GLY A 480 -7.85 30.79 8.39
CA GLY A 480 -6.45 30.36 8.38
C GLY A 480 -5.85 30.11 6.99
N GLY A 481 -6.65 30.14 5.92
CA GLY A 481 -6.16 30.14 4.54
C GLY A 481 -5.41 28.86 4.13
N ALA A 482 -4.39 29.02 3.28
CA ALA A 482 -3.64 27.93 2.66
C ALA A 482 -2.96 26.98 3.67
N GLU A 483 -2.42 27.51 4.77
CA GLU A 483 -1.65 26.73 5.75
C GLU A 483 -2.48 25.67 6.50
N GLU A 484 -3.77 25.93 6.76
CA GLU A 484 -4.63 24.93 7.42
C GLU A 484 -4.89 23.71 6.52
N TYR A 485 -4.75 23.84 5.20
CA TYR A 485 -4.84 22.71 4.26
C TYR A 485 -3.65 21.73 4.35
N VAL A 486 -2.54 22.12 4.99
CA VAL A 486 -1.43 21.21 5.34
C VAL A 486 -1.80 20.27 6.48
N ARG A 487 -2.72 20.69 7.37
CA ARG A 487 -3.22 19.90 8.50
C ARG A 487 -4.52 19.15 8.20
N ASP A 488 -5.40 19.76 7.41
CA ASP A 488 -6.72 19.24 7.04
C ASP A 488 -6.92 19.28 5.52
N CYS A 489 -6.29 18.30 4.86
CA CYS A 489 -6.22 18.16 3.41
C CYS A 489 -7.57 17.83 2.75
N PRO A 490 -7.79 18.27 1.49
CA PRO A 490 -8.92 17.85 0.67
C PRO A 490 -8.67 16.48 0.00
N LEU A 491 -9.71 15.96 -0.64
CA LEU A 491 -9.64 14.83 -1.57
C LEU A 491 -8.97 15.20 -2.89
N THR A 492 -8.40 14.21 -3.56
CA THR A 492 -8.06 14.31 -4.99
C THR A 492 -9.32 14.15 -5.86
N ARG A 493 -9.21 14.36 -7.18
CA ARG A 493 -10.32 14.12 -8.13
C ARG A 493 -10.67 12.64 -8.24
N VAL A 494 -9.68 11.75 -8.09
CA VAL A 494 -9.86 10.29 -7.97
C VAL A 494 -10.53 9.97 -6.64
N GLY A 495 -10.18 10.61 -5.53
CA GLY A 495 -10.88 10.46 -4.24
C GLY A 495 -12.34 10.90 -4.30
N GLN A 496 -12.62 12.01 -5.00
CA GLN A 496 -13.98 12.48 -5.31
C GLN A 496 -14.76 11.51 -6.22
N LEU A 497 -14.07 10.79 -7.12
CA LEU A 497 -14.67 9.75 -7.97
C LEU A 497 -14.92 8.44 -7.20
N GLN A 498 -13.95 7.97 -6.41
CA GLN A 498 -14.08 6.80 -5.53
C GLN A 498 -15.32 6.92 -4.62
N ALA A 499 -15.49 8.08 -3.97
CA ALA A 499 -16.64 8.35 -3.12
C ALA A 499 -17.97 8.31 -3.91
N ARG A 500 -17.98 8.87 -5.13
CA ARG A 500 -19.14 8.86 -6.02
C ARG A 500 -19.50 7.44 -6.46
N LEU A 501 -18.52 6.62 -6.85
CA LEU A 501 -18.75 5.24 -7.30
C LEU A 501 -19.39 4.36 -6.22
N VAL A 502 -19.05 4.56 -4.94
CA VAL A 502 -19.72 3.86 -3.82
C VAL A 502 -21.18 4.29 -3.68
N GLY A 503 -21.49 5.57 -3.88
CA GLY A 503 -22.86 6.07 -3.91
C GLY A 503 -23.66 5.48 -5.08
N GLU A 504 -23.08 5.47 -6.27
CA GLU A 504 -23.68 4.88 -7.48
C GLU A 504 -23.90 3.37 -7.32
N GLY A 505 -22.98 2.66 -6.65
CA GLY A 505 -23.12 1.24 -6.32
C GLY A 505 -24.30 0.95 -5.39
N LEU A 506 -24.49 1.72 -4.30
CA LEU A 506 -25.65 1.57 -3.42
C LEU A 506 -26.97 1.94 -4.11
N ARG A 507 -26.95 2.97 -4.96
CA ARG A 507 -28.10 3.38 -5.80
C ARG A 507 -28.55 2.26 -6.74
N LEU A 508 -27.60 1.65 -7.45
CA LEU A 508 -27.86 0.53 -8.38
C LEU A 508 -28.33 -0.74 -7.63
N ALA A 509 -27.93 -0.93 -6.38
CA ALA A 509 -28.43 -1.99 -5.51
C ALA A 509 -29.82 -1.70 -4.90
N GLY A 510 -30.42 -0.54 -5.16
CA GLY A 510 -31.71 -0.13 -4.60
C GLY A 510 -31.66 0.23 -3.11
N VAL A 511 -30.48 0.56 -2.58
CA VAL A 511 -30.27 0.89 -1.16
C VAL A 511 -30.13 2.39 -0.98
N SER A 512 -31.22 3.05 -0.61
CA SER A 512 -31.21 4.46 -0.18
C SER A 512 -30.50 4.63 1.18
N VAL A 513 -30.01 5.84 1.44
CA VAL A 513 -29.45 6.24 2.75
C VAL A 513 -30.09 7.56 3.15
N THR A 514 -30.58 7.65 4.38
CA THR A 514 -31.35 8.80 4.89
C THR A 514 -30.58 9.59 5.94
N HIS A 515 -29.62 8.94 6.63
CA HIS A 515 -28.87 9.55 7.73
C HIS A 515 -27.38 9.47 7.46
N VAL A 516 -26.78 10.60 7.10
CA VAL A 516 -25.35 10.70 6.80
C VAL A 516 -24.63 11.44 7.94
N TYR A 517 -23.83 10.71 8.69
CA TYR A 517 -22.93 11.28 9.70
C TYR A 517 -21.50 11.29 9.15
N SER A 518 -20.78 12.39 9.32
CA SER A 518 -19.40 12.52 8.84
C SER A 518 -18.47 13.13 9.87
N SER A 519 -17.22 12.68 9.86
CA SER A 519 -16.14 13.27 10.64
C SER A 519 -15.86 14.73 10.23
N SER A 520 -15.44 15.56 11.18
CA SER A 520 -15.07 16.97 10.97
C SER A 520 -13.83 17.20 10.08
N ALA A 521 -13.13 16.15 9.64
CA ALA A 521 -12.06 16.27 8.66
C ALA A 521 -12.63 16.58 7.26
N LEU A 522 -12.07 17.56 6.56
CA LEU A 522 -12.61 18.02 5.27
C LEU A 522 -12.77 16.88 4.26
N ARG A 523 -11.74 16.05 4.10
CA ARG A 523 -11.75 14.83 3.25
C ARG A 523 -12.95 13.90 3.51
N SER A 524 -13.45 13.83 4.75
CA SER A 524 -14.61 13.01 5.11
C SER A 524 -15.93 13.70 4.77
N VAL A 525 -16.02 15.02 4.93
CA VAL A 525 -17.17 15.82 4.47
C VAL A 525 -17.26 15.83 2.93
N GLU A 526 -16.14 15.97 2.23
CA GLU A 526 -16.07 15.84 0.77
C GLU A 526 -16.46 14.43 0.31
N THR A 527 -16.00 13.38 1.00
CA THR A 527 -16.41 12.00 0.72
C THR A 527 -17.93 11.87 0.86
N ALA A 528 -18.51 12.40 1.93
CA ALA A 528 -19.96 12.38 2.16
C ALA A 528 -20.75 13.13 1.07
N HIS A 529 -20.25 14.29 0.62
CA HIS A 529 -20.86 15.07 -0.45
C HIS A 529 -20.80 14.37 -1.81
N HIS A 530 -19.66 13.76 -2.16
CA HIS A 530 -19.49 13.04 -3.41
C HIS A 530 -20.22 11.69 -3.43
N PHE A 531 -20.28 11.01 -2.27
CA PHE A 531 -21.14 9.86 -2.04
C PHE A 531 -22.62 10.18 -2.28
N LEU A 532 -23.14 11.26 -1.68
CA LEU A 532 -24.54 11.69 -1.87
C LEU A 532 -24.84 12.05 -3.34
N LYS A 533 -23.89 12.68 -4.05
CA LYS A 533 -23.98 12.93 -5.49
C LYS A 533 -24.01 11.65 -6.34
N GLY A 534 -23.29 10.60 -5.94
CA GLY A 534 -23.37 9.29 -6.59
C GLY A 534 -24.66 8.53 -6.25
N LEU A 535 -25.13 8.65 -5.02
CA LEU A 535 -26.38 8.04 -4.56
C LEU A 535 -27.62 8.65 -5.22
N GLU A 536 -27.50 9.84 -5.84
CA GLU A 536 -28.64 10.68 -6.28
C GLU A 536 -29.67 10.87 -5.15
N ALA A 537 -29.14 11.09 -3.94
CA ALA A 537 -29.94 11.31 -2.75
C ALA A 537 -30.74 12.62 -2.84
N ASP A 538 -31.92 12.63 -2.23
CA ASP A 538 -32.77 13.82 -2.15
C ASP A 538 -32.03 14.97 -1.42
N PRO A 539 -32.17 16.24 -1.85
CA PRO A 539 -31.51 17.38 -1.21
C PRO A 539 -31.78 17.56 0.29
N SER A 540 -32.88 17.00 0.82
CA SER A 540 -33.15 16.95 2.27
C SER A 540 -32.19 16.06 3.06
N VAL A 541 -31.48 15.12 2.41
CA VAL A 541 -30.46 14.27 3.03
C VAL A 541 -29.17 15.08 3.21
N LYS A 542 -29.07 15.73 4.37
CA LYS A 542 -27.91 16.54 4.76
C LYS A 542 -26.84 15.74 5.52
N ILE A 543 -25.61 16.24 5.47
CA ILE A 543 -24.43 15.71 6.17
C ILE A 543 -24.40 16.27 7.60
N LYS A 544 -24.60 15.40 8.59
CA LYS A 544 -24.47 15.70 10.02
C LYS A 544 -22.99 15.58 10.40
N VAL A 545 -22.30 16.71 10.60
CA VAL A 545 -20.86 16.73 10.88
C VAL A 545 -20.60 16.59 12.38
N ASP A 546 -19.99 15.48 12.79
CA ASP A 546 -19.73 15.15 14.20
C ASP A 546 -18.22 15.01 14.47
N PRO A 547 -17.61 15.87 15.32
CA PRO A 547 -16.20 15.74 15.71
C PRO A 547 -15.88 14.44 16.44
N GLY A 548 -16.86 13.79 17.08
CA GLY A 548 -16.68 12.51 17.78
C GLY A 548 -16.27 11.36 16.84
N LEU A 549 -16.55 11.48 15.53
CA LEU A 549 -16.11 10.55 14.48
C LEU A 549 -14.71 10.86 13.92
N PHE A 550 -13.98 11.83 14.48
CA PHE A 550 -12.58 12.07 14.10
C PHE A 550 -11.68 10.89 14.47
N GLU A 551 -10.55 10.74 13.77
CA GLU A 551 -9.56 9.71 14.06
C GLU A 551 -8.88 9.92 15.43
N TYR A 552 -8.00 9.00 15.82
CA TYR A 552 -7.29 9.07 17.10
C TYR A 552 -6.39 10.31 17.16
N LYS A 553 -6.62 11.21 18.12
CA LYS A 553 -5.84 12.46 18.26
C LYS A 553 -4.34 12.20 18.42
N GLY A 554 -3.95 11.03 18.94
CA GLY A 554 -2.55 10.60 19.05
C GLY A 554 -1.78 10.60 17.71
N TRP A 555 -2.45 10.38 16.58
CA TRP A 555 -1.81 10.42 15.25
C TRP A 555 -1.49 11.84 14.76
N HIS A 556 -1.95 12.89 15.45
CA HIS A 556 -1.76 14.30 15.09
C HIS A 556 -0.84 15.09 16.02
N LEU A 557 -0.35 14.48 17.11
CA LEU A 557 0.45 15.14 18.15
C LEU A 557 1.66 15.92 17.59
N ASN A 558 2.31 15.42 16.54
CA ASN A 558 3.49 16.04 15.93
C ASN A 558 3.18 17.18 14.95
N LYS A 559 1.93 17.33 14.50
CA LYS A 559 1.50 18.39 13.55
C LYS A 559 0.62 19.46 14.20
N GLY A 560 0.05 19.17 15.37
CA GLY A 560 -1.06 19.92 15.95
C GLY A 560 -2.39 19.58 15.26
N LEU A 561 -3.48 19.54 16.03
CA LEU A 561 -4.81 19.34 15.48
C LEU A 561 -5.23 20.55 14.63
N ALA A 562 -5.75 20.27 13.44
CA ALA A 562 -6.24 21.29 12.52
C ALA A 562 -7.41 22.07 13.12
N LYS A 563 -7.56 23.33 12.71
CA LYS A 563 -8.85 24.02 12.83
C LYS A 563 -9.77 23.49 11.72
N TYR A 564 -10.63 22.53 12.06
CA TYR A 564 -11.68 22.04 11.16
C TYR A 564 -12.52 23.20 10.63
N MET A 565 -12.97 23.09 9.38
CA MET A 565 -13.91 24.05 8.83
C MET A 565 -15.24 23.96 9.58
N THR A 566 -15.82 25.11 9.92
CA THR A 566 -17.15 25.19 10.56
C THR A 566 -18.25 24.69 9.61
N PRO A 567 -19.41 24.24 10.13
CA PRO A 567 -20.57 23.93 9.30
C PRO A 567 -20.97 25.08 8.36
N GLN A 568 -20.83 26.34 8.80
CA GLN A 568 -21.09 27.52 7.97
C GLN A 568 -20.09 27.66 6.81
N GLU A 569 -18.78 27.47 7.04
CA GLU A 569 -17.76 27.50 5.98
C GLU A 569 -17.94 26.34 5.00
N LEU A 570 -18.27 25.14 5.49
CA LEU A 570 -18.55 23.97 4.65
C LEU A 570 -19.80 24.19 3.78
N HIS A 571 -20.85 24.80 4.33
CA HIS A 571 -22.05 25.16 3.58
C HIS A 571 -21.77 26.27 2.55
N LYS A 572 -20.97 27.28 2.90
CA LYS A 572 -20.47 28.29 1.95
C LYS A 572 -19.66 27.65 0.80
N GLY A 573 -18.94 26.57 1.09
CA GLY A 573 -18.23 25.74 0.10
C GLY A 573 -19.11 24.88 -0.81
N GLY A 574 -20.44 24.89 -0.62
CA GLY A 574 -21.38 24.12 -1.44
C GLY A 574 -21.58 22.66 -0.99
N TYR A 575 -21.07 22.26 0.18
CA TYR A 575 -21.38 20.96 0.78
C TYR A 575 -22.76 20.99 1.45
N ASN A 576 -23.57 19.93 1.28
CA ASN A 576 -24.93 19.84 1.85
C ASN A 576 -24.90 19.49 3.35
N VAL A 577 -24.27 20.34 4.16
CA VAL A 577 -24.12 20.16 5.62
C VAL A 577 -25.38 20.60 6.36
N ASP A 578 -25.75 19.89 7.42
CA ASP A 578 -26.83 20.30 8.30
C ASP A 578 -26.35 21.33 9.33
N LEU A 579 -26.89 22.54 9.26
CA LEU A 579 -26.53 23.65 10.15
C LEU A 579 -27.24 23.59 11.51
N GLU A 580 -28.35 22.86 11.61
CA GLU A 580 -29.11 22.68 12.86
C GLU A 580 -28.62 21.47 13.69
N TYR A 581 -27.74 20.64 13.11
CA TYR A 581 -27.20 19.46 13.77
C TYR A 581 -26.31 19.84 14.96
N LYS A 582 -26.52 19.16 16.09
CA LYS A 582 -25.75 19.33 17.33
C LYS A 582 -24.98 18.03 17.60
N PRO A 583 -23.65 18.04 17.54
CA PRO A 583 -22.84 16.84 17.80
C PRO A 583 -23.11 16.21 19.16
N TYR A 584 -23.04 14.88 19.23
CA TYR A 584 -23.29 14.13 20.47
C TYR A 584 -22.18 14.29 21.51
N THR A 585 -20.99 14.73 21.09
CA THR A 585 -19.84 14.90 21.97
C THR A 585 -18.96 16.07 21.54
N VAL A 586 -18.42 16.79 22.50
CA VAL A 586 -17.47 17.89 22.28
C VAL A 586 -16.06 17.33 22.40
N VAL A 587 -15.38 17.15 21.26
CA VAL A 587 -13.98 16.73 21.24
C VAL A 587 -13.09 17.93 21.54
N ASP A 588 -12.60 18.02 22.78
CA ASP A 588 -11.51 18.95 23.13
C ASP A 588 -10.26 18.61 22.30
N THR A 589 -9.74 19.60 21.58
CA THR A 589 -8.54 19.50 20.75
C THR A 589 -7.25 19.84 21.50
N THR A 590 -7.34 20.30 22.76
CA THR A 590 -6.18 20.68 23.59
C THR A 590 -5.66 19.53 24.44
N CYS A 591 -6.53 18.69 25.02
CA CYS A 591 -6.11 17.52 25.78
C CYS A 591 -5.68 16.33 24.89
N ALA A 592 -4.65 15.62 25.34
CA ALA A 592 -4.33 14.28 24.85
C ALA A 592 -5.49 13.29 25.10
N GLU A 593 -5.47 12.17 24.40
CA GLU A 593 -6.54 11.16 24.38
C GLU A 593 -5.92 9.78 24.38
N THR A 594 -6.50 8.84 25.13
CA THR A 594 -6.08 7.44 25.06
C THR A 594 -6.88 6.69 23.99
N ILE A 595 -6.40 5.50 23.60
CA ILE A 595 -7.13 4.62 22.67
C ILE A 595 -8.53 4.29 23.23
N GLU A 596 -8.63 4.08 24.54
CA GLU A 596 -9.87 3.80 25.25
C GLU A 596 -10.89 4.95 25.12
N ASP A 597 -10.44 6.19 25.25
CA ASP A 597 -11.29 7.39 25.11
C ASP A 597 -11.73 7.60 23.64
N PHE A 598 -10.81 7.38 22.69
CA PHE A 598 -11.08 7.46 21.25
C PHE A 598 -12.20 6.50 20.82
N TYR A 599 -12.14 5.23 21.24
CA TYR A 599 -13.21 4.29 20.94
C TYR A 599 -14.50 4.65 21.69
N LYS A 600 -14.43 5.07 22.97
CA LYS A 600 -15.62 5.50 23.73
C LYS A 600 -16.40 6.63 23.06
N ARG A 601 -15.72 7.66 22.54
CA ARG A 601 -16.43 8.76 21.85
C ARG A 601 -17.04 8.35 20.50
N ASN A 602 -16.38 7.44 19.77
CA ASN A 602 -16.95 6.89 18.54
C ASN A 602 -18.15 5.99 18.84
N GLU A 603 -18.05 5.11 19.84
CA GLU A 603 -19.15 4.25 20.28
C GLU A 603 -20.35 5.07 20.76
N LEU A 604 -20.13 6.13 21.55
CA LEU A 604 -21.18 7.07 21.97
C LEU A 604 -21.92 7.70 20.77
N VAL A 605 -21.19 8.30 19.82
CA VAL A 605 -21.81 8.90 18.62
C VAL A 605 -22.58 7.84 17.83
N MET A 606 -22.01 6.66 17.61
CA MET A 606 -22.62 5.60 16.82
C MET A 606 -23.86 5.00 17.50
N HIS A 607 -23.87 4.85 18.82
CA HIS A 607 -25.04 4.41 19.59
C HIS A 607 -26.15 5.46 19.57
N SER A 608 -25.84 6.73 19.82
CA SER A 608 -26.83 7.81 19.80
C SER A 608 -27.44 7.99 18.41
N ALA A 609 -26.61 8.09 17.37
CA ALA A 609 -27.07 8.21 15.98
C ALA A 609 -27.99 7.05 15.54
N VAL A 610 -27.72 5.82 15.99
CA VAL A 610 -28.55 4.65 15.66
C VAL A 610 -29.89 4.65 16.42
N ARG A 611 -29.89 5.07 17.69
CA ARG A 611 -31.08 5.15 18.55
C ARG A 611 -32.02 6.28 18.13
N ASP A 612 -31.49 7.49 17.96
CA ASP A 612 -32.27 8.68 17.57
C ASP A 612 -32.97 8.47 16.22
N THR A 613 -32.32 7.74 15.31
CA THR A 613 -32.89 7.42 13.99
C THR A 613 -33.72 6.13 13.97
N GLU A 614 -33.95 5.46 15.11
CA GLU A 614 -34.73 4.22 15.14
C GLU A 614 -36.23 4.46 14.87
N GLU A 615 -36.80 5.55 15.38
CA GLU A 615 -38.20 5.91 15.13
C GLU A 615 -38.43 6.39 13.68
N GLU A 616 -37.54 7.24 13.16
CA GLU A 616 -37.54 7.69 11.76
C GLU A 616 -37.23 6.54 10.77
N GLY A 617 -36.45 5.55 11.21
CA GLY A 617 -36.02 4.40 10.42
C GLY A 617 -34.92 4.75 9.41
N GLY A 618 -35.09 4.26 8.17
CA GLY A 618 -34.11 4.44 7.09
C GLY A 618 -32.75 3.80 7.36
N ASN A 619 -31.76 4.12 6.52
CA ASN A 619 -30.39 3.56 6.62
C ASN A 619 -29.39 4.66 7.01
N VAL A 620 -28.37 4.27 7.78
CA VAL A 620 -27.37 5.17 8.37
C VAL A 620 -26.00 4.92 7.75
N ILE A 621 -25.20 5.97 7.52
CA ILE A 621 -23.79 5.85 7.15
C ILE A 621 -22.91 6.76 8.01
N PHE A 622 -21.78 6.21 8.47
CA PHE A 622 -20.71 6.90 9.18
C PHE A 622 -19.50 7.07 8.26
N ILE A 623 -19.19 8.30 7.87
CA ILE A 623 -18.14 8.62 6.89
C ILE A 623 -16.94 9.23 7.61
N GLY A 624 -15.77 8.61 7.46
CA GLY A 624 -14.64 8.91 8.33
C GLY A 624 -13.32 8.34 7.82
N HIS A 625 -12.66 7.57 8.69
CA HIS A 625 -11.27 7.15 8.54
C HIS A 625 -11.19 5.62 8.44
N ALA A 626 -9.99 5.07 8.26
CA ALA A 626 -9.81 3.60 8.22
C ALA A 626 -10.34 2.92 9.50
N SER A 627 -10.24 3.60 10.64
CA SER A 627 -10.72 3.13 11.94
C SER A 627 -12.24 3.18 12.09
N THR A 628 -12.97 3.96 11.30
CA THR A 628 -14.43 4.12 11.42
C THR A 628 -15.17 2.81 11.12
N LEU A 629 -14.61 1.93 10.28
CA LEU A 629 -15.15 0.58 10.02
C LEU A 629 -15.00 -0.33 11.25
N ASP A 630 -13.86 -0.25 11.94
CA ASP A 630 -13.54 -1.04 13.12
C ASP A 630 -14.33 -0.56 14.35
N THR A 631 -14.41 0.77 14.57
CA THR A 631 -15.24 1.35 15.63
C THR A 631 -16.72 1.04 15.42
N MET A 632 -17.24 1.06 14.17
CA MET A 632 -18.62 0.66 13.88
C MET A 632 -18.85 -0.82 14.21
N ALA A 633 -17.98 -1.72 13.74
CA ALA A 633 -18.12 -3.16 13.98
C ALA A 633 -18.11 -3.51 15.48
N ILE A 634 -17.29 -2.81 16.28
CA ILE A 634 -17.24 -2.95 17.74
C ILE A 634 -18.48 -2.31 18.40
N ALA A 635 -18.83 -1.07 18.04
CA ALA A 635 -19.95 -0.34 18.63
C ALA A 635 -21.28 -1.08 18.40
N MET A 636 -21.54 -1.57 17.18
CA MET A 636 -22.76 -2.32 16.88
C MET A 636 -22.79 -3.69 17.58
N ARG A 637 -21.63 -4.36 17.75
CA ARG A 637 -21.56 -5.60 18.52
C ARG A 637 -21.87 -5.37 20.01
N ARG A 638 -21.38 -4.27 20.58
CA ARG A 638 -21.67 -3.90 21.98
C ARG A 638 -23.11 -3.41 22.18
N LEU A 639 -23.70 -2.75 21.17
CA LEU A 639 -25.13 -2.44 21.14
C LEU A 639 -26.04 -3.69 21.07
N ALA A 640 -25.46 -4.87 20.86
CA ALA A 640 -26.14 -6.18 20.88
C ALA A 640 -25.98 -6.95 22.19
N ASP A 641 -25.12 -6.48 23.10
CA ASP A 641 -24.57 -7.27 24.19
C ASP A 641 -24.94 -6.62 25.53
N GLU A 642 -25.79 -7.28 26.31
CA GLU A 642 -26.28 -6.75 27.60
C GLU A 642 -25.20 -6.77 28.71
N ARG A 643 -24.01 -7.30 28.42
CA ARG A 643 -22.88 -7.34 29.38
C ARG A 643 -22.28 -5.96 29.59
N THR A 644 -22.12 -5.56 30.84
CA THR A 644 -21.37 -4.35 31.23
C THR A 644 -19.86 -4.55 31.32
N ASP A 645 -19.41 -5.81 31.33
CA ASP A 645 -18.01 -6.20 31.14
C ASP A 645 -17.75 -6.44 29.64
N HIS A 646 -16.82 -5.68 29.09
CA HIS A 646 -16.34 -5.81 27.72
C HIS A 646 -14.81 -5.82 27.71
N PRO A 647 -14.17 -6.63 26.85
CA PRO A 647 -12.72 -6.57 26.69
C PRO A 647 -12.28 -5.16 26.25
N PRO A 648 -11.10 -4.69 26.69
CA PRO A 648 -10.58 -3.36 26.37
C PRO A 648 -10.40 -3.22 24.86
N TYR A 649 -10.60 -2.01 24.33
CA TYR A 649 -10.47 -1.79 22.89
C TYR A 649 -9.03 -2.00 22.45
N LYS A 650 -8.87 -2.65 21.29
CA LYS A 650 -7.56 -2.95 20.71
C LYS A 650 -7.61 -2.62 19.24
N VAL A 651 -6.76 -1.69 18.81
CA VAL A 651 -6.69 -1.24 17.41
C VAL A 651 -6.49 -2.45 16.50
N SER A 652 -7.39 -2.64 15.54
CA SER A 652 -7.33 -3.79 14.64
C SER A 652 -6.04 -3.82 13.83
N LYS A 653 -5.35 -4.97 13.83
CA LYS A 653 -4.16 -5.23 13.00
C LYS A 653 -4.42 -5.10 11.49
N HIS A 654 -5.69 -5.03 11.09
CA HIS A 654 -6.11 -4.87 9.70
C HIS A 654 -6.37 -3.41 9.30
N LEU A 655 -6.24 -2.44 10.22
CA LEU A 655 -6.48 -1.00 9.97
C LEU A 655 -5.76 -0.48 8.73
N MET A 656 -4.48 -0.85 8.55
CA MET A 656 -3.66 -0.43 7.42
C MET A 656 -4.04 -1.10 6.09
N ARG A 657 -4.82 -2.20 6.12
CA ARG A 657 -5.30 -2.92 4.93
C ARG A 657 -6.63 -2.37 4.38
N VAL A 658 -7.24 -1.37 5.02
CA VAL A 658 -8.53 -0.78 4.60
C VAL A 658 -8.28 0.27 3.49
N PRO A 659 -8.62 0.03 2.21
CA PRO A 659 -8.36 0.99 1.12
C PRO A 659 -9.25 2.25 1.21
N TYR A 660 -8.93 3.27 0.40
CA TYR A 660 -9.79 4.45 0.24
C TYR A 660 -11.20 4.05 -0.22
N CYS A 661 -12.23 4.71 0.30
CA CYS A 661 -13.63 4.38 0.06
C CYS A 661 -14.03 2.91 0.30
N ALA A 662 -13.29 2.19 1.14
CA ALA A 662 -13.74 0.91 1.69
C ALA A 662 -15.04 1.09 2.48
N LEU A 663 -16.06 0.30 2.12
CA LEU A 663 -17.36 0.27 2.75
C LEU A 663 -17.49 -0.98 3.64
N GLY A 664 -17.75 -0.79 4.93
CA GLY A 664 -18.21 -1.83 5.84
C GLY A 664 -19.73 -1.73 6.04
N ALA A 665 -20.40 -2.88 6.24
CA ALA A 665 -21.84 -2.95 6.41
C ALA A 665 -22.23 -3.80 7.64
N VAL A 666 -23.23 -3.33 8.36
CA VAL A 666 -23.92 -4.03 9.44
C VAL A 666 -25.42 -4.03 9.16
N LYS A 667 -26.10 -5.14 9.40
CA LYS A 667 -27.56 -5.20 9.49
C LYS A 667 -28.02 -5.01 10.93
N ASP A 668 -29.07 -4.22 11.08
CA ASP A 668 -29.81 -4.01 12.33
C ASP A 668 -30.51 -5.30 12.80
N LYS A 669 -30.65 -5.45 14.11
CA LYS A 669 -31.38 -6.47 14.91
C LYS A 669 -31.67 -7.82 14.20
N PRO A 670 -30.89 -8.89 14.48
CA PRO A 670 -29.67 -8.90 15.30
C PRO A 670 -28.56 -8.06 14.66
N TRP A 671 -27.66 -7.50 15.46
CA TRP A 671 -26.53 -6.70 14.94
C TRP A 671 -25.47 -7.61 14.31
N GLU A 672 -25.37 -7.56 12.99
CA GLU A 672 -24.62 -8.55 12.22
C GLU A 672 -23.74 -7.84 11.18
N VAL A 673 -22.41 -8.07 11.22
CA VAL A 673 -21.49 -7.60 10.18
C VAL A 673 -21.71 -8.47 8.94
N VAL A 674 -22.02 -7.85 7.81
CA VAL A 674 -22.39 -8.53 6.56
C VAL A 674 -21.62 -7.97 5.36
N SER A 675 -21.66 -8.67 4.23
CA SER A 675 -21.17 -8.12 2.97
C SER A 675 -21.96 -6.84 2.60
N PRO A 676 -21.31 -5.75 2.17
CA PRO A 676 -22.00 -4.59 1.64
C PRO A 676 -22.84 -4.93 0.40
N PRO A 677 -23.96 -4.23 0.17
CA PRO A 677 -24.80 -4.46 -1.00
C PRO A 677 -24.26 -3.77 -2.27
N CYS A 678 -22.94 -3.56 -2.39
CA CYS A 678 -22.29 -3.13 -3.63
C CYS A 678 -20.85 -3.68 -3.69
N PRO A 679 -20.27 -3.85 -4.89
CA PRO A 679 -18.89 -4.33 -5.03
C PRO A 679 -17.85 -3.41 -4.37
N PRO A 680 -16.67 -3.94 -3.98
CA PRO A 680 -15.51 -3.13 -3.63
C PRO A 680 -14.95 -2.41 -4.87
N SER A 681 -14.20 -1.32 -4.65
CA SER A 681 -13.47 -0.61 -5.70
C SER A 681 -11.97 -0.88 -5.61
N MET A 682 -11.30 -0.99 -6.76
CA MET A 682 -9.84 -1.05 -6.88
C MET A 682 -9.38 -0.26 -8.10
N ASN A 683 -8.23 0.41 -7.97
CA ASN A 683 -7.57 1.12 -9.07
C ASN A 683 -6.05 1.06 -8.90
N SER A 684 -5.31 1.08 -10.01
CA SER A 684 -3.86 1.23 -10.01
C SER A 684 -3.45 2.69 -9.76
N SER A 685 -2.19 2.90 -9.39
CA SER A 685 -1.54 4.20 -9.45
C SER A 685 -1.26 4.61 -10.90
N SER A 686 -1.19 5.92 -11.15
CA SER A 686 -0.77 6.50 -12.42
C SER A 686 0.29 7.56 -12.15
N GLY A 687 1.42 7.48 -12.87
CA GLY A 687 2.53 8.43 -12.72
C GLY A 687 2.23 9.78 -13.36
N ARG A 688 2.86 10.84 -12.85
CA ARG A 688 2.83 12.15 -13.50
C ARG A 688 3.81 12.17 -14.68
N PHE A 689 3.29 12.27 -15.89
CA PHE A 689 4.07 12.44 -17.11
C PHE A 689 4.61 13.88 -17.24
N ASP A 690 5.88 14.03 -17.63
CA ASP A 690 6.41 15.29 -18.18
C ASP A 690 6.57 15.15 -19.69
N TRP A 691 5.85 15.97 -20.44
CA TRP A 691 5.87 15.95 -21.91
C TRP A 691 7.22 16.34 -22.50
N LYS A 692 8.10 16.99 -21.72
CA LYS A 692 9.44 17.38 -22.18
C LYS A 692 10.33 16.20 -22.58
N VAL A 693 10.07 14.99 -22.07
CA VAL A 693 10.78 13.77 -22.50
C VAL A 693 10.60 13.50 -24.00
N LEU A 694 9.55 14.07 -24.63
CA LEU A 694 9.32 14.03 -26.08
C LEU A 694 10.11 15.09 -26.86
N LEU A 695 10.92 15.92 -26.20
CA LEU A 695 11.88 16.82 -26.85
C LEU A 695 13.27 16.17 -27.00
N ASP A 696 13.55 15.11 -26.23
CA ASP A 696 14.81 14.36 -26.27
C ASP A 696 14.77 13.28 -27.40
N LEU A 697 14.34 13.68 -28.61
CA LEU A 697 14.11 12.80 -29.78
C LEU A 697 15.07 13.07 -30.96
N ASP A 698 16.17 13.78 -30.72
CA ASP A 698 17.27 14.04 -31.69
C ASP A 698 18.41 13.01 -31.55
#